data_AF-A0AAD5YZE4-F1
#
_entry.id   AF-A0AAD5YZE4-F1
#
_cell.length_a   1.000
_cell.length_b   1.000
_cell.length_c   1.000
_cell.angle_alpha   90.00
_cell.angle_beta   90.00
_cell.angle_gamma   90.00
#
_symmetry.space_group_name_H-M   'P 1'
#
loop_
_entity.id
_entity.type
_entity.pdbx_description
1 polymer ?
#
loop_
_entity_poly.entity_id
_entity_poly.type
_entity_poly.pdbx_seq_one_letter_code
_entity_poly.pdbx_strand_id
1 'polypeptide(L)'
;MATLVRSAKSGSDWTLNGLESYNISLNQVDPLSFFGLQVNHGVATALDEELLINTDADPMHQNSHATLINLLDLAKIPNQDEFAVNGFAVELFRILGYVRRERIPRTWVDLLLFICVVQKEKSSELRGPMNADAVGLLSTHIRHVIYPPEETRVFTVTRQSLGLTVGTMKERSPWTTDSLDAEAQDSARNIFGNHVILPGQAISCRPTFSASDRHQVLEAMRRDVRILLVGDEGVGKSTIITSLIKESFVAHVQHIVPEVTIPPEVTPENVTTYIVDSGAGPQDRAHLESEIRKAHVICVVYSIDNPNSFDRIPTFWLPHFRQLGVNVPVILVGNKIDLRGGEVTNEALEDEIIPIMNEFKEVETCVECSAKLPLNVSEVFYFAQKAVLHPTAPLYDSRDHVLKPACVAALRRIFKLCDTNKDGILDASELNEFQRKCFDAPLQLQELEGIKAMVQEHADGGVRDGGLTEAGFLYLHTIFIQRGRLETTWTVLRKFGYAEDLRLTEAFLAPKFDVPSDSSVELSPLGYQFFTDIFETFDKDQDGALKSDELEDVFSTSPGNPWAVQKFPDTTLSDDAGAVTLQGWLAQWSMTTLLDHKTTLAYLAYLGYPGESQIEALQVTRSRKTDRKKGKITRNVFLCYVCGAAGSGKTSLLREFAGKPFNPAYEPTSKPISVVNSVDIDGSEKYLVLQEFGSRYEAETLRSSKKITDQPDVIVYVHDSSDTNSFSYISNLRQQYSLDHIPTLFVATKSDLDLALQGRATTFQDYYDCLLRASQIMDVDLDMDASSSTGLQAAFEPQPQVSDVRTESQQHQPLDPDRKMLDLVFIQDCTGSQGSYISSATKNIEAICAYIFESGKLQHQEDLRVGLVAFRDHPPQDHTYITRNFGFSSDISKVHKDLSGLYASGGGDGPEAVTAALAEVLKMEWREQASKMVVLIADAPPHGIGEYGDGFDDGSPDGFDPLQLVREMAARGITLFFVACEPALSGYSYATDFYQAITNITSGLMLPLTTADLLAHAIVGSVLENLDMERLIKEVGQAVARRIIGENQSVDDVARELHETLRLRNESTKKVVIESIYKESEEAKHNVNVFMMAPSLADARPLLKRVHGTRFTDKYLQSRQHLSRHSYPMGSLYTPSRSPPPKIKPLPTVTRSPPSSPPRKVVSDFATFGVSKNASVFGTAVGSSPFSLAGGKAAFGSIRPGAARAGFDDEEEDEDSSAGTTTTNGQKVELREGEISLEQARRITMQSAWRSFRS
;
A
#
# COMPACT_ATOMS: atom_id res chain seq x y z
N MET A 1 -49.04 -7.57 -10.40
CA MET A 1 -49.63 -6.22 -10.17
C MET A 1 -48.64 -5.18 -10.66
N ALA A 2 -49.06 -3.91 -10.82
CA ALA A 2 -48.18 -2.85 -11.33
C ALA A 2 -46.98 -2.57 -10.41
N THR A 3 -45.86 -2.20 -11.02
CA THR A 3 -44.59 -1.91 -10.34
C THR A 3 -44.72 -0.70 -9.41
N LEU A 4 -44.16 -0.79 -8.20
CA LEU A 4 -44.05 0.34 -7.28
C LEU A 4 -42.58 0.67 -6.96
N VAL A 5 -41.79 0.97 -8.01
CA VAL A 5 -40.52 1.66 -7.80
C VAL A 5 -40.83 3.05 -7.26
N ARG A 6 -40.31 3.37 -6.07
CA ARG A 6 -40.27 4.73 -5.53
C ARG A 6 -38.84 5.04 -5.11
N SER A 7 -38.38 6.22 -5.46
CA SER A 7 -37.11 6.77 -4.98
C SER A 7 -37.13 6.95 -3.47
N ALA A 8 -35.93 6.98 -2.87
CA ALA A 8 -35.78 7.44 -1.50
C ALA A 8 -36.30 8.88 -1.37
N LYS A 9 -37.02 9.16 -0.29
CA LYS A 9 -37.57 10.48 0.03
C LYS A 9 -36.65 11.24 0.97
N SER A 10 -36.54 12.55 0.79
CA SER A 10 -35.90 13.43 1.77
C SER A 10 -36.66 13.38 3.10
N GLY A 11 -35.99 13.71 4.21
CA GLY A 11 -36.63 13.80 5.53
C GLY A 11 -37.81 14.77 5.57
N SER A 12 -37.81 15.77 4.69
CA SER A 12 -38.92 16.73 4.47
C SER A 12 -40.19 16.13 3.88
N ASP A 13 -40.08 15.02 3.14
CA ASP A 13 -41.14 14.61 2.20
C ASP A 13 -42.11 13.57 2.80
N TRP A 14 -41.93 13.23 4.08
CA TRP A 14 -42.72 12.21 4.77
C TRP A 14 -44.02 12.80 5.34
N THR A 15 -45.16 12.35 4.83
CA THR A 15 -46.46 12.65 5.42
C THR A 15 -46.78 11.68 6.55
N LEU A 16 -47.65 12.06 7.49
CA LEU A 16 -48.07 11.20 8.61
C LEU A 16 -48.56 9.82 8.14
N ASN A 17 -49.46 9.77 7.16
CA ASN A 17 -49.94 8.52 6.56
C ASN A 17 -48.80 7.73 5.87
N GLY A 18 -47.74 8.40 5.41
CA GLY A 18 -46.52 7.78 4.88
C GLY A 18 -45.63 7.16 5.95
N LEU A 19 -45.64 7.68 7.17
CA LEU A 19 -44.95 7.09 8.32
C LEU A 19 -45.73 5.88 8.87
N GLU A 20 -47.05 6.03 9.05
CA GLU A 20 -47.94 4.93 9.45
C GLU A 20 -47.91 3.74 8.48
N SER A 21 -47.98 4.00 7.17
CA SER A 21 -47.98 2.92 6.16
C SER A 21 -46.65 2.19 6.00
N TYR A 22 -45.56 2.71 6.57
CA TYR A 22 -44.26 2.06 6.66
C TYR A 22 -43.93 1.62 8.11
N ASN A 23 -44.90 1.73 9.03
CA ASN A 23 -44.79 1.40 10.45
C ASN A 23 -43.63 2.14 11.18
N ILE A 24 -43.32 3.36 10.74
CA ILE A 24 -42.28 4.23 11.32
C ILE A 24 -42.89 5.08 12.42
N SER A 25 -42.36 5.00 13.64
CA SER A 25 -42.73 5.86 14.76
C SER A 25 -41.69 6.97 14.96
N LEU A 26 -42.16 8.22 15.10
CA LEU A 26 -41.31 9.37 15.42
C LEU A 26 -41.37 9.67 16.92
N ASN A 27 -40.23 9.51 17.60
CA ASN A 27 -40.06 9.98 18.96
C ASN A 27 -39.52 11.42 18.93
N GLN A 28 -40.31 12.40 19.37
CA GLN A 28 -39.80 13.76 19.57
C GLN A 28 -38.84 13.78 20.76
N VAL A 29 -37.58 14.10 20.49
CA VAL A 29 -36.56 14.45 21.49
C VAL A 29 -36.47 15.98 21.52
N ASP A 30 -36.38 16.58 22.70
CA ASP A 30 -36.17 18.03 22.82
C ASP A 30 -34.78 18.41 22.23
N PRO A 31 -34.65 19.55 21.53
CA PRO A 31 -33.38 19.95 20.93
C PRO A 31 -32.20 20.02 21.92
N LEU A 32 -32.44 20.43 23.18
CA LEU A 32 -31.39 20.52 24.20
C LEU A 32 -30.88 19.11 24.59
N SER A 33 -31.80 18.16 24.75
CA SER A 33 -31.48 16.74 24.97
C SER A 33 -30.82 16.09 23.73
N PHE A 34 -31.22 16.47 22.51
CA PHE A 34 -30.65 15.94 21.28
C PHE A 34 -29.21 16.41 21.04
N PHE A 35 -28.91 17.69 21.29
CA PHE A 35 -27.57 18.26 21.17
C PHE A 35 -26.72 18.18 22.45
N GLY A 36 -27.25 17.61 23.55
CA GLY A 36 -26.56 17.45 24.83
C GLY A 36 -26.28 18.77 25.58
N LEU A 37 -26.96 19.86 25.22
CA LEU A 37 -26.68 21.21 25.71
C LEU A 37 -27.44 21.52 27.01
N GLN A 38 -26.70 21.71 28.12
CA GLN A 38 -27.29 22.28 29.33
C GLN A 38 -27.46 23.79 29.23
N VAL A 39 -28.63 24.28 29.65
CA VAL A 39 -29.00 25.70 29.59
C VAL A 39 -28.27 26.49 30.67
N ASN A 40 -27.14 27.10 30.31
CA ASN A 40 -26.58 28.22 31.05
C ASN A 40 -27.49 29.45 30.84
N HIS A 41 -28.17 29.90 31.89
CA HIS A 41 -28.98 31.12 31.87
C HIS A 41 -28.08 32.37 31.72
N GLY A 42 -27.76 32.74 30.47
CA GLY A 42 -26.76 33.78 30.18
C GLY A 42 -26.86 34.44 28.81
N VAL A 43 -28.06 34.55 28.21
CA VAL A 43 -28.26 35.22 26.91
C VAL A 43 -29.42 36.24 27.00
N ALA A 44 -29.10 37.52 27.23
CA ALA A 44 -30.02 38.66 27.03
C ALA A 44 -29.35 40.05 27.24
N THR A 45 -28.31 40.41 26.47
CA THR A 45 -27.76 41.80 26.46
C THR A 45 -27.31 42.26 25.06
N ALA A 46 -28.12 42.02 24.02
CA ALA A 46 -27.83 42.46 22.64
C ALA A 46 -29.06 42.61 21.73
N LEU A 47 -30.28 42.62 22.27
CA LEU A 47 -31.52 42.85 21.51
C LEU A 47 -32.12 44.21 21.89
N ASP A 48 -32.40 45.02 20.88
CA ASP A 48 -33.02 46.34 21.03
C ASP A 48 -34.52 46.19 21.36
N GLU A 49 -35.04 47.00 22.29
CA GLU A 49 -36.45 46.95 22.68
C GLU A 49 -37.40 47.32 21.53
N GLU A 50 -36.93 48.09 20.53
CA GLU A 50 -37.72 48.45 19.35
C GLU A 50 -38.25 47.23 18.58
N LEU A 51 -37.46 46.16 18.48
CA LEU A 51 -37.81 44.89 17.82
C LEU A 51 -38.80 44.03 18.61
N LEU A 52 -39.01 44.34 19.90
CA LEU A 52 -39.94 43.62 20.78
C LEU A 52 -41.30 44.32 20.92
N ILE A 53 -41.41 45.55 20.42
CA ILE A 53 -42.56 46.45 20.62
C ILE A 53 -43.30 46.74 19.31
N ASN A 54 -42.58 46.91 18.19
CA ASN A 54 -43.17 47.25 16.89
C ASN A 54 -43.36 46.01 16.01
N THR A 55 -44.58 45.82 15.48
CA THR A 55 -44.95 44.69 14.61
C THR A 55 -44.75 44.95 13.12
N ASP A 56 -44.65 46.22 12.73
CA ASP A 56 -44.63 46.71 11.35
C ASP A 56 -43.38 47.57 11.13
N ALA A 57 -42.92 47.71 9.89
CA ALA A 57 -41.67 48.42 9.58
C ALA A 57 -41.80 49.96 9.62
N ASP A 58 -42.93 50.52 9.19
CA ASP A 58 -43.18 51.99 9.14
C ASP A 58 -42.99 52.75 10.48
N PRO A 59 -43.38 52.23 11.67
CA PRO A 59 -43.15 52.92 12.94
C PRO A 59 -41.72 52.82 13.50
N MET A 60 -40.81 52.05 12.90
CA MET A 60 -39.45 51.86 13.43
C MET A 60 -38.51 53.03 13.10
N HIS A 61 -37.69 53.41 14.07
CA HIS A 61 -36.72 54.51 13.94
C HIS A 61 -35.36 54.06 13.38
N GLN A 62 -34.99 52.78 13.51
CA GLN A 62 -33.77 52.24 12.91
C GLN A 62 -34.05 51.54 11.58
N ASN A 63 -33.41 52.01 10.50
CA ASN A 63 -33.53 51.43 9.16
C ASN A 63 -33.16 49.93 9.11
N SER A 64 -32.26 49.45 9.97
CA SER A 64 -31.92 48.03 10.10
C SER A 64 -33.12 47.20 10.60
N HIS A 65 -33.83 47.67 11.63
CA HIS A 65 -35.00 46.99 12.17
C HIS A 65 -36.17 47.02 11.16
N ALA A 66 -36.43 48.18 10.54
CA ALA A 66 -37.41 48.29 9.46
C ALA A 66 -37.08 47.36 8.27
N THR A 67 -35.79 47.21 7.93
CA THR A 67 -35.33 46.28 6.87
C THR A 67 -35.55 44.82 7.28
N LEU A 68 -35.26 44.46 8.53
CA LEU A 68 -35.47 43.11 9.05
C LEU A 68 -36.97 42.72 9.02
N ILE A 69 -37.87 43.60 9.43
CA ILE A 69 -39.32 43.34 9.41
C ILE A 69 -39.84 43.24 7.97
N ASN A 70 -39.41 44.11 7.05
CA ASN A 70 -39.77 43.99 5.64
C ASN A 70 -39.29 42.67 5.01
N LEU A 71 -38.08 42.21 5.33
CA LEU A 71 -37.58 40.91 4.88
C LEU A 71 -38.35 39.75 5.50
N LEU A 72 -38.76 39.87 6.77
CA LEU A 72 -39.62 38.89 7.45
C LEU A 72 -41.01 38.79 6.81
N ASP A 73 -41.61 39.89 6.38
CA ASP A 73 -42.91 39.89 5.72
C ASP A 73 -42.87 39.36 4.29
N LEU A 74 -41.79 39.62 3.55
CA LEU A 74 -41.53 38.95 2.26
C LEU A 74 -41.36 37.43 2.46
N ALA A 75 -40.58 37.02 3.48
CA ALA A 75 -40.35 35.60 3.81
C ALA A 75 -41.61 34.84 4.31
N LYS A 76 -42.72 35.53 4.61
CA LYS A 76 -44.01 34.92 4.96
C LYS A 76 -44.86 34.55 3.74
N ILE A 77 -44.51 34.98 2.52
CA ILE A 77 -45.32 34.76 1.31
C ILE A 77 -45.01 33.37 0.72
N PRO A 78 -45.98 32.42 0.69
CA PRO A 78 -45.69 31.08 0.17
C PRO A 78 -45.48 31.08 -1.35
N ASN A 79 -44.49 30.30 -1.80
CA ASN A 79 -44.14 30.03 -3.21
C ASN A 79 -43.53 31.20 -4.02
N GLN A 80 -42.96 32.22 -3.36
CA GLN A 80 -42.05 33.18 -4.01
C GLN A 80 -40.79 33.37 -3.15
N ASP A 81 -39.63 33.15 -3.78
CA ASP A 81 -38.27 33.46 -3.32
C ASP A 81 -37.78 32.92 -1.94
N GLU A 82 -37.12 31.76 -1.95
CA GLU A 82 -36.22 31.32 -0.85
C GLU A 82 -35.15 32.38 -0.49
N PHE A 83 -34.82 33.26 -1.44
CA PHE A 83 -33.91 34.38 -1.25
C PHE A 83 -34.39 35.38 -0.19
N ALA A 84 -35.70 35.54 0.02
CA ALA A 84 -36.26 36.38 1.08
C ALA A 84 -35.97 35.79 2.48
N VAL A 85 -36.12 34.46 2.62
CA VAL A 85 -35.82 33.72 3.86
C VAL A 85 -34.33 33.84 4.21
N ASN A 86 -33.46 33.66 3.21
CA ASN A 86 -32.01 33.82 3.38
C ASN A 86 -31.61 35.28 3.70
N GLY A 87 -32.25 36.26 3.07
CA GLY A 87 -32.06 37.69 3.36
C GLY A 87 -32.44 38.04 4.80
N PHE A 88 -33.61 37.60 5.25
CA PHE A 88 -34.07 37.76 6.63
C PHE A 88 -33.08 37.13 7.64
N ALA A 89 -32.64 35.89 7.40
CA ALA A 89 -31.70 35.20 8.27
C ALA A 89 -30.35 35.95 8.41
N VAL A 90 -29.81 36.49 7.31
CA VAL A 90 -28.55 37.25 7.33
C VAL A 90 -28.68 38.56 8.12
N GLU A 91 -29.75 39.34 7.91
CA GLU A 91 -29.94 40.59 8.67
C GLU A 91 -30.26 40.31 10.15
N LEU A 92 -30.95 39.19 10.47
CA LEU A 92 -31.19 38.74 11.83
C LEU A 92 -29.87 38.43 12.56
N PHE A 93 -28.97 37.64 11.95
CA PHE A 93 -27.68 37.31 12.57
C PHE A 93 -26.73 38.54 12.65
N ARG A 94 -26.88 39.52 11.75
CA ARG A 94 -26.20 40.82 11.84
C ARG A 94 -26.69 41.64 13.04
N ILE A 95 -28.01 41.78 13.21
CA ILE A 95 -28.62 42.50 14.34
C ILE A 95 -28.30 41.82 15.68
N LEU A 96 -28.31 40.48 15.72
CA LEU A 96 -27.92 39.70 16.90
C LEU A 96 -26.40 39.69 17.18
N GLY A 97 -25.58 40.39 16.39
CA GLY A 97 -24.14 40.56 16.60
C GLY A 97 -23.26 39.38 16.19
N TYR A 98 -23.82 38.33 15.57
CA TYR A 98 -23.08 37.16 15.10
C TYR A 98 -22.34 37.40 13.77
N VAL A 99 -22.65 38.47 13.03
CA VAL A 99 -21.96 38.85 11.78
C VAL A 99 -21.22 40.18 11.94
N ARG A 100 -19.88 40.15 11.93
CA ARG A 100 -19.02 41.33 12.15
C ARG A 100 -18.57 42.09 10.89
N ARG A 101 -19.01 41.71 9.68
CA ARG A 101 -18.65 42.37 8.41
C ARG A 101 -19.90 42.92 7.73
N GLU A 102 -19.80 44.11 7.13
CA GLU A 102 -20.89 44.73 6.36
C GLU A 102 -21.11 44.03 5.02
N ARG A 103 -21.86 42.91 5.04
CA ARG A 103 -22.51 42.39 3.84
C ARG A 103 -23.80 43.18 3.60
N ILE A 104 -23.83 43.99 2.54
CA ILE A 104 -25.07 44.57 2.01
C ILE A 104 -25.94 43.42 1.46
N PRO A 105 -27.24 43.32 1.83
CA PRO A 105 -28.15 42.36 1.21
C PRO A 105 -28.24 42.59 -0.30
N ARG A 106 -27.69 41.66 -1.11
CA ARG A 106 -27.84 41.71 -2.56
C ARG A 106 -29.21 41.19 -2.95
N THR A 107 -30.17 42.09 -3.16
CA THR A 107 -31.35 41.80 -3.99
C THR A 107 -30.88 41.47 -5.40
N TRP A 108 -31.07 40.23 -5.84
CA TRP A 108 -30.82 39.82 -7.23
C TRP A 108 -31.98 40.34 -8.11
N VAL A 109 -31.94 41.63 -8.41
CA VAL A 109 -32.66 42.17 -9.57
C VAL A 109 -31.81 41.87 -10.80
N ASP A 110 -32.42 41.30 -11.85
CA ASP A 110 -31.74 41.07 -13.13
C ASP A 110 -31.08 42.36 -13.63
N LEU A 111 -29.76 42.32 -13.80
CA LEU A 111 -29.02 43.35 -14.52
C LEU A 111 -29.28 43.19 -16.01
N LEU A 112 -30.48 43.60 -16.44
CA LEU A 112 -30.81 43.88 -17.83
C LEU A 112 -29.77 44.86 -18.37
N LEU A 113 -28.87 44.32 -19.20
CA LEU A 113 -27.72 45.02 -19.74
C LEU A 113 -28.21 45.98 -20.84
N PHE A 114 -28.73 47.13 -20.42
CA PHE A 114 -29.19 48.19 -21.31
C PHE A 114 -28.00 48.72 -22.13
N ILE A 115 -27.89 48.21 -23.36
CA ILE A 115 -26.98 48.75 -24.37
C ILE A 115 -27.46 50.17 -24.70
N CYS A 116 -26.84 51.18 -24.08
CA CYS A 116 -27.11 52.59 -24.37
C CYS A 116 -26.60 52.96 -25.78
N VAL A 117 -27.40 52.63 -26.79
CA VAL A 117 -27.27 53.20 -28.13
C VAL A 117 -27.59 54.70 -28.03
N VAL A 118 -26.55 55.53 -27.97
CA VAL A 118 -26.70 56.99 -27.97
C VAL A 118 -27.15 57.44 -29.36
N GLN A 119 -28.46 57.43 -29.60
CA GLN A 119 -29.05 57.89 -30.84
C GLN A 119 -28.87 59.40 -31.00
N LYS A 120 -28.29 59.79 -32.12
CA LYS A 120 -27.74 61.14 -32.33
C LYS A 120 -28.72 62.03 -33.08
N GLU A 121 -29.66 62.65 -32.36
CA GLU A 121 -30.62 63.58 -32.97
C GLU A 121 -30.15 65.03 -33.01
N LYS A 122 -30.39 65.68 -34.16
CA LYS A 122 -30.50 67.13 -34.29
C LYS A 122 -31.41 67.49 -35.47
N SER A 123 -32.66 67.84 -35.15
CA SER A 123 -33.56 68.79 -35.83
C SER A 123 -33.42 68.99 -37.36
N SER A 124 -34.49 68.62 -38.08
CA SER A 124 -35.30 69.45 -39.01
C SER A 124 -34.72 70.79 -39.58
N GLU A 125 -35.10 71.27 -40.77
CA GLU A 125 -36.40 71.16 -41.45
C GLU A 125 -36.33 71.60 -42.94
N LEU A 126 -37.14 71.00 -43.86
CA LEU A 126 -38.08 71.68 -44.78
C LEU A 126 -38.47 70.89 -46.06
N ARG A 127 -39.78 70.93 -46.35
CA ARG A 127 -40.51 70.54 -47.60
C ARG A 127 -40.60 69.05 -47.97
N GLY A 128 -41.84 68.54 -47.97
CA GLY A 128 -42.25 67.29 -48.64
C GLY A 128 -42.61 67.50 -50.13
N PRO A 129 -43.52 66.71 -50.75
CA PRO A 129 -44.81 66.32 -50.14
C PRO A 129 -45.20 64.83 -50.22
N MET A 130 -46.09 64.38 -49.33
CA MET A 130 -47.40 63.75 -49.65
C MET A 130 -48.15 63.40 -48.34
N ASN A 131 -49.49 63.54 -48.35
CA ASN A 131 -50.38 63.12 -47.25
C ASN A 131 -50.86 61.67 -47.52
N ALA A 132 -51.42 60.89 -46.59
CA ALA A 132 -51.92 61.16 -45.22
C ALA A 132 -51.68 59.89 -44.33
N ASP A 133 -51.98 59.82 -43.03
CA ASP A 133 -52.76 60.70 -42.14
C ASP A 133 -52.38 60.51 -40.65
N ALA A 134 -52.87 61.40 -39.76
CA ALA A 134 -53.03 61.27 -38.29
C ALA A 134 -51.81 61.12 -37.32
N VAL A 135 -51.58 62.18 -36.50
CA VAL A 135 -51.28 62.24 -35.02
C VAL A 135 -50.09 61.43 -34.43
N GLY A 136 -49.16 61.98 -33.62
CA GLY A 136 -48.90 63.36 -33.18
C GLY A 136 -47.99 63.50 -31.92
N LEU A 137 -47.44 64.71 -31.68
CA LEU A 137 -46.70 65.23 -30.50
C LEU A 137 -45.23 64.77 -30.21
N LEU A 138 -44.27 65.73 -30.26
CA LEU A 138 -43.20 65.90 -29.24
C LEU A 138 -42.40 67.23 -29.35
N SER A 139 -41.87 67.68 -28.20
CA SER A 139 -40.67 68.53 -27.95
C SER A 139 -40.56 70.01 -28.38
N THR A 140 -40.31 70.89 -27.38
CA THR A 140 -39.28 71.98 -27.30
C THR A 140 -39.39 72.62 -25.89
N HIS A 141 -38.42 73.34 -25.28
CA HIS A 141 -37.21 74.06 -25.72
C HIS A 141 -36.12 74.15 -24.59
N ILE A 142 -35.05 74.96 -24.74
CA ILE A 142 -33.76 74.91 -23.99
C ILE A 142 -33.51 76.13 -23.06
N ARG A 143 -32.71 76.03 -21.95
CA ARG A 143 -31.79 77.10 -21.44
C ARG A 143 -30.80 76.78 -20.26
N HIS A 144 -29.50 76.66 -20.60
CA HIS A 144 -28.31 77.41 -20.13
C HIS A 144 -28.06 77.98 -18.69
N VAL A 145 -26.86 77.66 -18.15
CA VAL A 145 -25.85 78.44 -17.34
C VAL A 145 -26.08 78.79 -15.85
N ILE A 146 -25.10 78.44 -14.97
CA ILE A 146 -24.32 79.31 -14.02
C ILE A 146 -23.25 78.47 -13.24
N TYR A 147 -22.11 79.08 -12.88
CA TYR A 147 -20.97 78.65 -12.01
C TYR A 147 -20.24 79.94 -11.52
N PRO A 148 -19.29 79.96 -10.55
CA PRO A 148 -18.89 78.97 -9.55
C PRO A 148 -19.25 79.47 -8.11
N PRO A 149 -18.40 79.91 -7.13
CA PRO A 149 -16.92 80.05 -6.98
C PRO A 149 -16.29 79.41 -5.69
N GLU A 150 -14.93 79.48 -5.58
CA GLU A 150 -14.05 79.83 -4.41
C GLU A 150 -14.29 79.24 -2.97
N GLU A 151 -13.33 79.03 -2.06
CA GLU A 151 -11.83 79.09 -1.96
C GLU A 151 -11.41 78.09 -0.83
N THR A 152 -10.34 77.29 -0.89
CA THR A 152 -8.88 77.57 -0.85
C THR A 152 -8.31 78.11 0.48
N ARG A 153 -7.64 77.25 1.29
CA ARG A 153 -6.37 77.47 2.04
C ARG A 153 -5.74 76.09 2.31
N VAL A 154 -4.45 75.75 2.10
CA VAL A 154 -3.19 76.48 1.85
C VAL A 154 -2.59 77.21 3.05
N PHE A 155 -1.48 76.67 3.56
CA PHE A 155 -0.31 77.45 4.00
C PHE A 155 0.95 76.88 3.33
N THR A 156 1.89 77.75 3.01
CA THR A 156 3.16 77.41 2.34
C THR A 156 4.33 77.98 3.13
N VAL A 157 5.44 77.23 3.18
CA VAL A 157 6.79 77.79 3.34
C VAL A 157 7.66 77.12 2.26
N THR A 158 8.64 77.85 1.72
CA THR A 158 9.27 77.49 0.44
C THR A 158 10.79 77.62 0.47
N ARG A 159 11.42 76.93 -0.50
CA ARG A 159 12.63 77.35 -1.21
C ARG A 159 13.95 77.38 -0.41
N GLN A 160 14.87 76.49 -0.81
CA GLN A 160 16.10 76.99 -1.44
C GLN A 160 16.69 75.99 -2.44
N SER A 161 17.28 76.56 -3.49
CA SER A 161 17.94 75.87 -4.60
C SER A 161 19.34 76.45 -4.77
N LEU A 162 20.36 75.63 -4.60
CA LEU A 162 21.73 75.89 -5.05
C LEU A 162 22.38 74.53 -5.32
N GLY A 163 23.17 74.44 -6.38
CA GLY A 163 23.96 73.25 -6.67
C GLY A 163 25.39 73.64 -7.02
N LEU A 164 26.32 72.69 -6.92
CA LEU A 164 27.61 72.72 -7.59
C LEU A 164 28.24 71.32 -7.58
N THR A 165 29.31 71.15 -8.36
CA THR A 165 30.00 69.88 -8.64
C THR A 165 31.40 69.88 -8.02
N VAL A 166 32.13 68.76 -8.12
CA VAL A 166 33.54 68.55 -7.73
C VAL A 166 33.72 68.25 -6.22
N GLY A 167 34.56 67.29 -5.80
CA GLY A 167 35.53 66.49 -6.56
C GLY A 167 36.05 65.24 -5.84
N THR A 168 37.23 64.77 -6.26
CA THR A 168 37.78 63.42 -6.02
C THR A 168 38.88 63.35 -4.95
N MET A 169 39.22 62.10 -4.58
CA MET A 169 40.51 61.58 -4.08
C MET A 169 40.71 61.30 -2.57
N LYS A 170 41.27 60.08 -2.32
CA LYS A 170 42.22 59.70 -1.26
C LYS A 170 41.69 59.77 0.19
N GLU A 171 42.19 59.02 1.18
CA GLU A 171 43.14 57.89 1.31
C GLU A 171 42.73 57.19 2.64
N ARG A 172 42.91 55.88 2.92
CA ARG A 172 44.11 55.03 2.82
C ARG A 172 43.74 53.57 3.10
N SER A 173 44.53 52.64 2.55
CA SER A 173 44.85 51.37 3.21
C SER A 173 46.20 51.48 3.94
N PRO A 174 46.50 50.55 4.85
CA PRO A 174 47.79 49.84 4.84
C PRO A 174 47.66 48.54 4.03
N TRP A 175 48.50 48.24 3.04
CA TRP A 175 49.92 47.86 3.16
C TRP A 175 50.06 46.56 3.99
N THR A 176 50.00 45.34 3.39
CA THR A 176 51.05 44.58 2.64
C THR A 176 52.10 43.90 3.55
N THR A 177 52.76 42.78 3.20
CA THR A 177 52.63 41.77 2.10
C THR A 177 52.95 40.39 2.74
N ASP A 178 53.69 39.35 2.29
CA ASP A 178 54.52 38.89 1.13
C ASP A 178 54.56 37.34 1.26
N SER A 179 54.90 36.46 0.31
CA SER A 179 55.03 36.35 -1.16
C SER A 179 55.22 34.81 -1.43
N LEU A 180 55.13 34.17 -2.60
CA LEU A 180 55.73 34.42 -3.92
C LEU A 180 55.06 33.45 -4.95
N ASP A 181 55.15 33.75 -6.25
CA ASP A 181 54.63 32.92 -7.35
C ASP A 181 55.56 31.76 -7.77
N ALA A 182 55.04 30.74 -8.48
CA ALA A 182 55.41 30.44 -9.89
C ALA A 182 54.91 29.06 -10.40
N GLU A 183 54.81 28.95 -11.74
CA GLU A 183 54.68 27.73 -12.58
C GLU A 183 53.43 26.81 -12.40
N ALA A 184 53.05 25.98 -13.38
CA ALA A 184 52.70 26.20 -14.80
C ALA A 184 52.37 24.84 -15.45
N GLN A 185 51.14 24.72 -16.00
CA GLN A 185 50.65 23.85 -17.10
C GLN A 185 51.28 22.47 -17.46
N ASP A 186 50.34 21.57 -17.78
CA ASP A 186 50.41 20.48 -18.80
C ASP A 186 50.88 19.07 -18.36
N SER A 187 50.52 18.07 -19.18
CA SER A 187 50.49 16.61 -18.94
C SER A 187 49.22 16.12 -18.20
N ALA A 188 48.39 15.21 -18.74
CA ALA A 188 48.45 14.58 -20.07
C ALA A 188 47.05 14.24 -20.64
N ARG A 189 46.98 14.20 -21.97
CA ARG A 189 45.85 13.72 -22.79
C ARG A 189 46.13 12.31 -23.34
N ASN A 190 45.09 11.73 -23.96
CA ASN A 190 45.05 10.48 -24.74
C ASN A 190 44.99 9.23 -23.85
N ILE A 191 44.31 8.15 -24.25
CA ILE A 191 43.84 7.69 -25.58
C ILE A 191 42.34 7.31 -25.45
N PHE A 192 41.39 7.47 -26.39
CA PHE A 192 41.33 7.93 -27.80
C PHE A 192 40.53 9.26 -27.92
N GLY A 193 40.20 9.87 -29.07
CA GLY A 193 40.55 9.60 -30.48
C GLY A 193 39.39 9.79 -31.48
N ASN A 194 39.03 11.06 -31.75
CA ASN A 194 38.25 11.59 -32.89
C ASN A 194 37.09 10.78 -33.53
N HIS A 195 35.87 11.31 -33.45
CA HIS A 195 35.13 11.71 -34.66
C HIS A 195 34.11 12.83 -34.36
N VAL A 196 33.86 13.72 -35.33
CA VAL A 196 32.95 14.88 -35.21
C VAL A 196 31.66 14.62 -35.98
N ILE A 197 30.50 14.84 -35.35
CA ILE A 197 29.20 14.97 -36.01
C ILE A 197 28.43 16.15 -35.37
N LEU A 198 27.76 16.94 -36.19
CA LEU A 198 26.95 18.11 -35.79
C LEU A 198 25.51 17.71 -35.41
N PRO A 199 24.80 18.48 -34.57
CA PRO A 199 23.43 18.18 -34.19
C PRO A 199 22.46 18.45 -35.34
N GLY A 200 21.65 17.45 -35.72
CA GLY A 200 20.45 17.68 -36.53
C GLY A 200 20.19 16.69 -37.68
N GLN A 201 19.83 15.44 -37.37
CA GLN A 201 18.89 14.69 -38.21
C GLN A 201 18.18 13.62 -37.37
N ALA A 202 16.88 13.44 -37.60
CA ALA A 202 16.09 12.41 -36.93
C ALA A 202 16.16 11.09 -37.70
N ILE A 203 16.49 10.00 -37.01
CA ILE A 203 16.32 8.63 -37.52
C ILE A 203 15.36 7.89 -36.59
N SER A 204 14.26 7.41 -37.16
CA SER A 204 13.25 6.63 -36.46
C SER A 204 13.69 5.18 -36.31
N CYS A 205 14.09 4.78 -35.11
CA CYS A 205 14.20 3.38 -34.71
C CYS A 205 13.36 3.13 -33.44
N ARG A 206 12.22 2.46 -33.59
CA ARG A 206 11.49 1.87 -32.46
C ARG A 206 12.12 0.52 -32.12
N PRO A 207 12.55 0.27 -30.87
CA PRO A 207 12.49 -1.05 -30.29
C PRO A 207 11.06 -1.29 -29.76
N THR A 208 10.42 -2.39 -30.18
CA THR A 208 9.21 -2.90 -29.52
C THR A 208 9.65 -3.85 -28.41
N PHE A 209 9.65 -3.38 -27.17
CA PHE A 209 10.05 -4.19 -26.01
C PHE A 209 8.88 -4.95 -25.39
N SER A 210 9.20 -6.11 -24.81
CA SER A 210 8.25 -7.11 -24.29
C SER A 210 8.07 -7.03 -22.78
N ALA A 211 7.18 -7.86 -22.23
CA ALA A 211 6.92 -7.92 -20.77
C ALA A 211 8.15 -8.29 -19.92
N SER A 212 9.18 -8.89 -20.54
CA SER A 212 10.51 -9.15 -19.99
C SER A 212 11.11 -7.98 -19.22
N ASP A 213 10.97 -6.78 -19.76
CA ASP A 213 11.71 -5.59 -19.33
C ASP A 213 11.18 -5.03 -17.99
N ARG A 214 10.05 -5.56 -17.50
CA ARG A 214 9.49 -5.24 -16.18
C ARG A 214 10.27 -5.87 -15.02
N HIS A 215 11.08 -6.90 -15.24
CA HIS A 215 11.98 -7.43 -14.20
C HIS A 215 13.25 -6.58 -14.04
N GLN A 216 13.85 -6.11 -15.13
CA GLN A 216 15.16 -5.43 -15.10
C GLN A 216 15.20 -4.15 -14.24
N VAL A 217 14.07 -3.48 -14.03
CA VAL A 217 14.00 -2.28 -13.17
C VAL A 217 14.03 -2.64 -11.68
N LEU A 218 13.60 -3.84 -11.30
CA LEU A 218 13.73 -4.38 -9.93
C LEU A 218 15.07 -5.12 -9.73
N GLU A 219 15.66 -5.68 -10.78
CA GLU A 219 16.98 -6.32 -10.72
C GLU A 219 18.13 -5.33 -10.46
N ALA A 220 17.91 -4.03 -10.69
CA ALA A 220 18.93 -2.98 -10.56
C ALA A 220 19.54 -2.77 -9.16
N MET A 221 19.11 -3.52 -8.14
CA MET A 221 19.74 -3.59 -6.81
C MET A 221 20.11 -5.00 -6.33
N ARG A 222 20.07 -6.03 -7.19
CA ARG A 222 20.71 -7.31 -6.90
C ARG A 222 22.23 -7.15 -6.94
N ARG A 223 22.86 -7.06 -5.77
CA ARG A 223 24.32 -6.93 -5.65
C ARG A 223 24.99 -8.29 -5.73
N ASP A 224 25.66 -8.55 -6.85
CA ASP A 224 26.60 -9.65 -6.95
C ASP A 224 27.77 -9.46 -5.96
N VAL A 225 28.06 -10.46 -5.13
CA VAL A 225 29.14 -10.43 -4.13
C VAL A 225 30.34 -11.20 -4.66
N ARG A 226 31.52 -10.57 -4.77
CA ARG A 226 32.75 -11.23 -5.22
C ARG A 226 33.75 -11.43 -4.09
N ILE A 227 33.90 -12.68 -3.65
CA ILE A 227 34.75 -13.13 -2.55
C ILE A 227 36.07 -13.66 -3.12
N LEU A 228 37.19 -13.00 -2.80
CA LEU A 228 38.52 -13.45 -3.20
C LEU A 228 39.25 -14.10 -2.02
N LEU A 229 39.69 -15.35 -2.17
CA LEU A 229 40.59 -15.99 -1.22
C LEU A 229 42.04 -15.69 -1.59
N VAL A 230 42.79 -15.11 -0.66
CA VAL A 230 44.23 -14.81 -0.76
C VAL A 230 44.96 -15.38 0.45
N GLY A 231 46.29 -15.30 0.46
CA GLY A 231 47.13 -15.94 1.47
C GLY A 231 48.22 -16.82 0.86
N ASP A 232 49.10 -17.33 1.72
CA ASP A 232 50.34 -18.00 1.33
C ASP A 232 50.15 -19.34 0.58
N GLU A 233 51.25 -19.93 0.13
CA GLU A 233 51.25 -21.28 -0.45
C GLU A 233 51.02 -22.33 0.67
N GLY A 234 50.26 -23.39 0.37
CA GLY A 234 49.98 -24.46 1.35
C GLY A 234 49.00 -24.13 2.48
N VAL A 235 48.43 -22.91 2.55
CA VAL A 235 47.45 -22.53 3.59
C VAL A 235 46.06 -23.16 3.42
N GLY A 236 45.73 -23.66 2.21
CA GLY A 236 44.49 -24.39 1.93
C GLY A 236 43.33 -23.59 1.30
N LYS A 237 43.60 -22.49 0.59
CA LYS A 237 42.57 -21.70 -0.14
C LYS A 237 41.68 -22.58 -1.03
N SER A 238 42.30 -23.31 -1.94
CA SER A 238 41.67 -24.23 -2.89
C SER A 238 40.90 -25.37 -2.20
N THR A 239 41.33 -25.83 -1.02
CA THR A 239 40.62 -26.86 -0.25
C THR A 239 39.40 -26.30 0.48
N ILE A 240 39.44 -25.08 1.03
CA ILE A 240 38.25 -24.41 1.60
C ILE A 240 37.15 -24.30 0.54
N ILE A 241 37.48 -23.81 -0.66
CA ILE A 241 36.54 -23.67 -1.78
C ILE A 241 36.00 -25.03 -2.21
N THR A 242 36.88 -26.03 -2.38
CA THR A 242 36.45 -27.36 -2.83
C THR A 242 35.56 -28.07 -1.81
N SER A 243 35.81 -27.87 -0.52
CA SER A 243 35.03 -28.49 0.56
C SER A 243 33.70 -27.81 0.83
N LEU A 244 33.53 -26.53 0.47
CA LEU A 244 32.20 -25.90 0.38
C LEU A 244 31.34 -26.58 -0.70
N ILE A 245 31.90 -26.78 -1.90
CA ILE A 245 31.15 -27.25 -3.08
C ILE A 245 30.79 -28.74 -3.01
N LYS A 246 31.64 -29.54 -2.37
CA LYS A 246 31.48 -31.01 -2.30
C LYS A 246 31.06 -31.51 -0.92
N GLU A 247 30.84 -30.62 0.04
CA GLU A 247 30.53 -30.91 1.45
C GLU A 247 31.52 -31.91 2.11
N SER A 248 32.74 -32.03 1.57
CA SER A 248 33.69 -33.09 1.89
C SER A 248 35.14 -32.71 1.59
N PHE A 249 36.09 -33.33 2.28
CA PHE A 249 37.51 -33.04 2.11
C PHE A 249 38.08 -33.70 0.84
N VAL A 250 38.76 -32.91 0.00
CA VAL A 250 39.48 -33.39 -1.18
C VAL A 250 40.98 -33.25 -0.98
N ALA A 251 41.66 -34.38 -0.76
CA ALA A 251 43.10 -34.43 -0.51
C ALA A 251 43.98 -34.00 -1.71
N HIS A 252 43.45 -34.07 -2.94
CA HIS A 252 44.16 -33.70 -4.17
C HIS A 252 43.33 -32.69 -4.96
N VAL A 253 43.66 -31.41 -4.80
CA VAL A 253 43.05 -30.29 -5.54
C VAL A 253 44.05 -29.68 -6.52
N GLN A 254 43.54 -29.02 -7.55
CA GLN A 254 44.29 -28.17 -8.47
C GLN A 254 44.83 -26.91 -7.77
N HIS A 255 45.93 -26.34 -8.29
CA HIS A 255 46.63 -25.20 -7.68
C HIS A 255 45.81 -23.90 -7.64
N ILE A 256 44.87 -23.72 -8.57
CA ILE A 256 43.87 -22.65 -8.57
C ILE A 256 42.55 -23.27 -9.03
N VAL A 257 41.50 -23.16 -8.22
CA VAL A 257 40.13 -23.56 -8.61
C VAL A 257 39.52 -22.49 -9.54
N PRO A 258 38.86 -22.85 -10.65
CA PRO A 258 38.07 -21.91 -11.46
C PRO A 258 37.03 -21.15 -10.64
N GLU A 259 36.65 -19.95 -11.09
CA GLU A 259 35.65 -19.12 -10.40
C GLU A 259 34.31 -19.88 -10.22
N VAL A 260 33.74 -19.77 -9.03
CA VAL A 260 32.57 -20.54 -8.59
C VAL A 260 31.42 -19.58 -8.35
N THR A 261 30.35 -19.70 -9.14
CA THR A 261 29.14 -18.88 -8.97
C THR A 261 28.10 -19.65 -8.15
N ILE A 262 27.78 -19.14 -6.96
CA ILE A 262 26.60 -19.51 -6.18
C ILE A 262 25.43 -18.67 -6.70
N PRO A 263 24.33 -19.26 -7.18
CA PRO A 263 23.15 -18.51 -7.61
C PRO A 263 22.35 -18.00 -6.40
N PRO A 264 21.59 -16.90 -6.54
CA PRO A 264 20.97 -16.20 -5.42
C PRO A 264 20.05 -17.09 -4.57
N GLU A 265 19.30 -18.01 -5.19
CA GLU A 265 18.35 -18.92 -4.54
C GLU A 265 18.99 -19.89 -3.54
N VAL A 266 20.32 -19.99 -3.54
CA VAL A 266 21.13 -20.86 -2.68
C VAL A 266 21.78 -20.09 -1.51
N THR A 267 21.76 -18.75 -1.56
CA THR A 267 22.32 -17.88 -0.52
C THR A 267 21.26 -17.41 0.48
N PRO A 268 21.59 -17.25 1.78
CA PRO A 268 20.64 -16.69 2.77
C PRO A 268 20.15 -15.28 2.41
N GLU A 269 20.98 -14.51 1.73
CA GLU A 269 20.77 -13.08 1.41
C GLU A 269 20.20 -12.86 -0.01
N ASN A 270 19.88 -13.93 -0.75
CA ASN A 270 19.30 -13.90 -2.10
C ASN A 270 20.14 -13.11 -3.14
N VAL A 271 21.47 -13.28 -3.11
CA VAL A 271 22.45 -12.60 -4.00
C VAL A 271 23.40 -13.57 -4.69
N THR A 272 23.72 -13.31 -5.96
CA THR A 272 24.75 -14.08 -6.67
C THR A 272 26.10 -13.92 -5.98
N THR A 273 26.77 -15.01 -5.63
CA THR A 273 28.09 -14.96 -4.98
C THR A 273 29.15 -15.64 -5.81
N TYR A 274 30.18 -14.89 -6.20
CA TYR A 274 31.32 -15.34 -6.98
C TYR A 274 32.50 -15.60 -6.04
N ILE A 275 32.93 -16.85 -5.92
CA ILE A 275 34.08 -17.26 -5.11
C ILE A 275 35.28 -17.50 -6.03
N VAL A 276 36.41 -16.87 -5.68
CA VAL A 276 37.61 -16.78 -6.50
C VAL A 276 38.81 -17.32 -5.72
N ASP A 277 39.48 -18.34 -6.25
CA ASP A 277 40.76 -18.84 -5.74
C ASP A 277 41.93 -18.01 -6.30
N SER A 278 43.11 -18.06 -5.66
CA SER A 278 44.28 -17.33 -6.15
C SER A 278 45.60 -18.09 -6.00
N GLY A 279 46.46 -17.97 -7.03
CA GLY A 279 47.82 -18.50 -6.99
C GLY A 279 48.70 -17.70 -6.03
N ALA A 280 49.47 -18.39 -5.19
CA ALA A 280 50.44 -17.77 -4.30
C ALA A 280 51.84 -17.60 -4.93
N GLY A 281 52.06 -18.15 -6.13
CA GLY A 281 53.37 -18.20 -6.75
C GLY A 281 53.80 -16.90 -7.45
N PRO A 282 55.11 -16.62 -7.59
CA PRO A 282 55.60 -15.38 -8.21
C PRO A 282 55.07 -15.13 -9.63
N GLN A 283 54.83 -16.19 -10.40
CA GLN A 283 54.27 -16.13 -11.75
C GLN A 283 52.82 -15.62 -11.80
N ASP A 284 52.04 -15.85 -10.73
CA ASP A 284 50.60 -15.54 -10.68
C ASP A 284 50.34 -14.08 -10.25
N ARG A 285 51.38 -13.36 -9.82
CA ARG A 285 51.27 -12.03 -9.18
C ARG A 285 50.45 -11.01 -9.99
N ALA A 286 50.66 -10.92 -11.30
CA ALA A 286 49.92 -9.96 -12.13
C ALA A 286 48.42 -10.27 -12.23
N HIS A 287 48.05 -11.56 -12.11
CA HIS A 287 46.66 -11.99 -12.04
C HIS A 287 46.08 -11.75 -10.64
N LEU A 288 46.82 -12.08 -9.58
CA LEU A 288 46.44 -11.77 -8.19
C LEU A 288 46.15 -10.28 -7.99
N GLU A 289 47.04 -9.39 -8.47
CA GLU A 289 46.81 -7.94 -8.41
C GLU A 289 45.62 -7.47 -9.28
N SER A 290 45.24 -8.22 -10.34
CA SER A 290 44.00 -7.99 -11.10
C SER A 290 42.77 -8.39 -10.29
N GLU A 291 42.78 -9.54 -9.63
CA GLU A 291 41.61 -10.04 -8.91
C GLU A 291 41.37 -9.30 -7.59
N ILE A 292 42.43 -8.86 -6.89
CA ILE A 292 42.33 -8.00 -5.70
C ILE A 292 41.57 -6.71 -6.02
N ARG A 293 41.81 -6.10 -7.19
CA ARG A 293 41.11 -4.87 -7.64
C ARG A 293 39.64 -5.09 -8.05
N LYS A 294 39.20 -6.34 -8.16
CA LYS A 294 37.81 -6.74 -8.48
C LYS A 294 37.09 -7.42 -7.31
N ALA A 295 37.73 -7.53 -6.14
CA ALA A 295 37.11 -8.14 -4.98
C ALA A 295 36.09 -7.18 -4.36
N HIS A 296 34.93 -7.69 -3.93
CA HIS A 296 34.02 -6.96 -3.05
C HIS A 296 34.36 -7.24 -1.57
N VAL A 297 35.01 -8.38 -1.29
CA VAL A 297 35.56 -8.76 0.02
C VAL A 297 36.75 -9.69 -0.18
N ILE A 298 37.75 -9.61 0.71
CA ILE A 298 38.99 -10.40 0.64
C ILE A 298 39.09 -11.30 1.88
N CYS A 299 39.18 -12.62 1.68
CA CYS A 299 39.43 -13.59 2.73
C CYS A 299 40.93 -13.93 2.76
N VAL A 300 41.65 -13.47 3.79
CA VAL A 300 43.08 -13.72 3.98
C VAL A 300 43.27 -15.02 4.77
N VAL A 301 43.58 -16.10 4.07
CA VAL A 301 43.76 -17.43 4.65
C VAL A 301 45.19 -17.60 5.17
N TYR A 302 45.30 -17.89 6.45
CA TYR A 302 46.52 -18.37 7.09
C TYR A 302 46.33 -19.82 7.57
N SER A 303 47.40 -20.43 8.07
CA SER A 303 47.42 -21.82 8.48
C SER A 303 48.00 -21.96 9.88
N ILE A 304 47.23 -22.56 10.79
CA ILE A 304 47.62 -22.64 12.21
C ILE A 304 48.82 -23.57 12.47
N ASP A 305 49.21 -24.39 11.49
CA ASP A 305 50.43 -25.20 11.48
C ASP A 305 51.67 -24.44 10.95
N ASN A 306 51.51 -23.18 10.48
CA ASN A 306 52.58 -22.35 9.93
C ASN A 306 52.46 -20.88 10.41
N PRO A 307 53.04 -20.53 11.57
CA PRO A 307 52.99 -19.17 12.13
C PRO A 307 53.42 -18.05 11.16
N ASN A 308 54.41 -18.31 10.29
CA ASN A 308 54.87 -17.34 9.29
C ASN A 308 53.74 -16.85 8.36
N SER A 309 52.69 -17.67 8.15
CA SER A 309 51.53 -17.29 7.33
C SER A 309 50.60 -16.30 8.03
N PHE A 310 50.60 -16.26 9.37
CA PHE A 310 49.92 -15.26 10.19
C PHE A 310 50.76 -13.98 10.29
N ASP A 311 52.07 -14.10 10.56
CA ASP A 311 53.02 -12.95 10.62
C ASP A 311 53.00 -12.10 9.35
N ARG A 312 52.71 -12.71 8.20
CA ARG A 312 52.59 -12.04 6.89
C ARG A 312 51.29 -11.27 6.68
N ILE A 313 50.29 -11.40 7.54
CA ILE A 313 49.03 -10.64 7.44
C ILE A 313 49.30 -9.13 7.60
N PRO A 314 49.82 -8.63 8.74
CA PRO A 314 50.13 -7.21 8.90
C PRO A 314 51.40 -6.77 8.17
N THR A 315 52.38 -7.65 7.95
CA THR A 315 53.68 -7.27 7.35
C THR A 315 53.70 -7.30 5.82
N PHE A 316 52.77 -8.01 5.16
CA PHE A 316 52.71 -8.12 3.70
C PHE A 316 51.30 -7.95 3.12
N TRP A 317 50.32 -8.78 3.53
CA TRP A 317 49.03 -8.86 2.83
C TRP A 317 48.21 -7.57 2.95
N LEU A 318 47.97 -7.07 4.17
CA LEU A 318 47.17 -5.86 4.38
C LEU A 318 47.85 -4.58 3.81
N PRO A 319 49.17 -4.36 4.01
CA PRO A 319 49.89 -3.26 3.32
C PRO A 319 49.83 -3.35 1.79
N HIS A 320 49.81 -4.55 1.21
CA HIS A 320 49.76 -4.72 -0.25
C HIS A 320 48.38 -4.34 -0.82
N PHE A 321 47.27 -4.63 -0.14
CA PHE A 321 45.94 -4.16 -0.58
C PHE A 321 45.85 -2.63 -0.58
N ARG A 322 46.35 -1.99 0.49
CA ARG A 322 46.49 -0.52 0.58
C ARG A 322 47.35 0.04 -0.56
N GLN A 323 48.47 -0.61 -0.88
CA GLN A 323 49.36 -0.21 -2.00
C GLN A 323 48.66 -0.29 -3.38
N LEU A 324 47.72 -1.24 -3.54
CA LEU A 324 46.93 -1.39 -4.76
C LEU A 324 45.75 -0.41 -4.86
N GLY A 325 45.52 0.41 -3.81
CA GLY A 325 44.39 1.34 -3.72
C GLY A 325 43.05 0.68 -3.37
N VAL A 326 43.07 -0.56 -2.86
CA VAL A 326 41.87 -1.35 -2.56
C VAL A 326 41.48 -1.17 -1.10
N ASN A 327 40.24 -0.72 -0.88
CA ASN A 327 39.64 -0.46 0.43
C ASN A 327 38.27 -1.16 0.48
N VAL A 328 38.29 -2.48 0.63
CA VAL A 328 37.12 -3.36 0.77
C VAL A 328 37.27 -4.18 2.05
N PRO A 329 36.18 -4.75 2.62
CA PRO A 329 36.26 -5.54 3.83
C PRO A 329 37.22 -6.73 3.70
N VAL A 330 37.90 -7.04 4.81
CA VAL A 330 38.83 -8.15 4.93
C VAL A 330 38.41 -9.07 6.06
N ILE A 331 38.32 -10.37 5.76
CA ILE A 331 38.08 -11.44 6.72
C ILE A 331 39.39 -12.20 6.91
N LEU A 332 39.87 -12.37 8.14
CA LEU A 332 41.00 -13.26 8.42
C LEU A 332 40.49 -14.69 8.59
N VAL A 333 41.19 -15.68 8.04
CA VAL A 333 40.73 -17.08 8.02
C VAL A 333 41.82 -18.03 8.50
N GLY A 334 41.68 -18.51 9.74
CA GLY A 334 42.60 -19.45 10.37
C GLY A 334 42.26 -20.90 10.02
N ASN A 335 42.90 -21.45 8.98
CA ASN A 335 42.59 -22.80 8.49
C ASN A 335 43.43 -23.90 9.16
N LYS A 336 42.93 -25.14 9.03
CA LYS A 336 43.48 -26.41 9.56
C LYS A 336 43.40 -26.56 11.08
N ILE A 337 42.36 -26.04 11.74
CA ILE A 337 42.22 -26.17 13.21
C ILE A 337 42.13 -27.61 13.73
N ASP A 338 41.90 -28.60 12.86
CA ASP A 338 42.03 -30.03 13.17
C ASP A 338 43.46 -30.49 13.50
N LEU A 339 44.47 -29.62 13.31
CA LEU A 339 45.85 -29.83 13.72
C LEU A 339 46.17 -29.20 15.09
N ARG A 340 45.23 -28.46 15.71
CA ARG A 340 45.39 -27.88 17.04
C ARG A 340 45.19 -28.95 18.11
N GLY A 341 46.19 -29.15 18.97
CA GLY A 341 46.13 -30.11 20.08
C GLY A 341 45.91 -29.42 21.43
N GLY A 342 44.80 -29.75 22.10
CA GLY A 342 44.48 -29.29 23.46
C GLY A 342 43.35 -28.26 23.52
N GLU A 343 42.89 -27.97 24.74
CA GLU A 343 41.97 -26.86 25.01
C GLU A 343 42.73 -25.53 24.90
N VAL A 344 42.47 -24.78 23.82
CA VAL A 344 42.90 -23.39 23.66
C VAL A 344 41.67 -22.53 23.90
N THR A 345 41.75 -21.59 24.85
CA THR A 345 40.67 -20.62 25.08
C THR A 345 40.67 -19.56 23.99
N ASN A 346 39.49 -19.05 23.61
CA ASN A 346 39.36 -18.00 22.59
C ASN A 346 40.24 -16.79 22.93
N GLU A 347 40.36 -16.45 24.22
CA GLU A 347 41.16 -15.36 24.80
C GLU A 347 42.56 -15.23 24.18
N ALA A 348 43.27 -16.36 23.98
CA ALA A 348 44.63 -16.38 23.41
C ALA A 348 44.66 -15.97 21.93
N LEU A 349 43.56 -16.19 21.20
CA LEU A 349 43.37 -15.74 19.82
C LEU A 349 42.97 -14.25 19.78
N GLU A 350 42.21 -13.78 20.76
CA GLU A 350 41.81 -12.37 20.87
C GLU A 350 43.03 -11.46 21.01
N ASP A 351 43.95 -11.81 21.92
CA ASP A 351 45.19 -11.04 22.16
C ASP A 351 46.08 -10.90 20.92
N GLU A 352 46.09 -11.89 20.01
CA GLU A 352 46.86 -11.84 18.76
C GLU A 352 46.17 -11.03 17.64
N ILE A 353 44.83 -10.99 17.60
CA ILE A 353 44.07 -10.38 16.49
C ILE A 353 43.64 -8.93 16.80
N ILE A 354 43.34 -8.61 18.06
CA ILE A 354 42.94 -7.25 18.49
C ILE A 354 43.95 -6.16 18.05
N PRO A 355 45.28 -6.36 18.09
CA PRO A 355 46.23 -5.39 17.54
C PRO A 355 46.02 -5.13 16.03
N ILE A 356 45.80 -6.19 15.24
CA ILE A 356 45.62 -6.11 13.79
C ILE A 356 44.33 -5.33 13.47
N MET A 357 43.20 -5.62 14.13
CA MET A 357 41.93 -4.91 13.92
C MET A 357 41.94 -3.43 14.39
N ASN A 358 42.94 -3.04 15.18
CA ASN A 358 43.13 -1.65 15.60
C ASN A 358 43.96 -0.82 14.60
N GLU A 359 44.96 -1.43 13.97
CA GLU A 359 45.77 -0.82 12.90
C GLU A 359 45.09 -0.88 11.51
N PHE A 360 44.37 -1.98 11.24
CA PHE A 360 43.75 -2.26 9.95
C PHE A 360 42.22 -2.25 10.06
N LYS A 361 41.62 -1.09 9.81
CA LYS A 361 40.17 -0.84 9.88
C LYS A 361 39.37 -1.39 8.68
N GLU A 362 40.07 -1.94 7.69
CA GLU A 362 39.53 -2.84 6.68
C GLU A 362 39.28 -4.26 7.20
N VAL A 363 39.91 -4.69 8.30
CA VAL A 363 39.68 -6.02 8.89
C VAL A 363 38.43 -5.99 9.76
N GLU A 364 37.41 -6.77 9.36
CA GLU A 364 36.10 -6.76 10.01
C GLU A 364 35.97 -7.86 11.08
N THR A 365 36.48 -9.06 10.81
CA THR A 365 36.48 -10.18 11.76
C THR A 365 37.51 -11.26 11.38
N CYS A 366 37.71 -12.24 12.26
CA CYS A 366 38.47 -13.46 12.00
C CYS A 366 37.60 -14.70 12.22
N VAL A 367 37.71 -15.69 11.35
CA VAL A 367 37.00 -16.96 11.42
C VAL A 367 38.02 -18.10 11.41
N GLU A 368 37.93 -19.01 12.37
CA GLU A 368 38.76 -20.21 12.40
C GLU A 368 38.00 -21.42 11.84
N CYS A 369 38.64 -22.21 10.96
CA CYS A 369 37.99 -23.28 10.22
C CYS A 369 38.90 -24.50 9.94
N SER A 370 38.27 -25.62 9.55
CA SER A 370 38.97 -26.76 8.98
C SER A 370 38.25 -27.26 7.73
N ALA A 371 38.87 -27.06 6.57
CA ALA A 371 38.43 -27.67 5.32
C ALA A 371 38.44 -29.22 5.34
N LYS A 372 39.09 -29.85 6.33
CA LYS A 372 39.21 -31.31 6.46
C LYS A 372 38.09 -31.92 7.30
N LEU A 373 37.55 -31.19 8.28
CA LEU A 373 36.40 -31.58 9.11
C LEU A 373 35.12 -30.82 8.75
N PRO A 374 35.01 -30.26 7.52
CA PRO A 374 34.13 -29.14 7.14
C PRO A 374 33.76 -28.07 8.18
N LEU A 375 34.56 -27.89 9.24
CA LEU A 375 34.21 -27.06 10.39
C LEU A 375 34.35 -25.58 10.03
N ASN A 376 33.29 -24.81 10.26
CA ASN A 376 33.18 -23.36 10.02
C ASN A 376 33.48 -22.89 8.59
N VAL A 377 33.58 -23.81 7.62
CA VAL A 377 33.86 -23.48 6.20
C VAL A 377 32.80 -22.55 5.64
N SER A 378 31.51 -22.83 5.91
CA SER A 378 30.38 -22.00 5.46
C SER A 378 30.33 -20.65 6.18
N GLU A 379 30.83 -20.55 7.41
CA GLU A 379 30.83 -19.31 8.19
C GLU A 379 31.76 -18.26 7.58
N VAL A 380 32.93 -18.68 7.06
CA VAL A 380 33.85 -17.81 6.30
C VAL A 380 33.13 -17.08 5.17
N PHE A 381 32.31 -17.79 4.40
CA PHE A 381 31.58 -17.21 3.27
C PHE A 381 30.35 -16.40 3.72
N TYR A 382 29.67 -16.80 4.80
CA TYR A 382 28.59 -16.03 5.40
C TYR A 382 29.08 -14.67 5.93
N PHE A 383 30.14 -14.63 6.73
CA PHE A 383 30.72 -13.37 7.22
C PHE A 383 31.27 -12.52 6.08
N ALA A 384 31.86 -13.13 5.04
CA ALA A 384 32.30 -12.41 3.85
C ALA A 384 31.13 -11.75 3.07
N GLN A 385 30.00 -12.45 2.87
CA GLN A 385 28.79 -11.83 2.29
C GLN A 385 28.27 -10.70 3.17
N LYS A 386 28.14 -10.95 4.47
CA LYS A 386 27.60 -9.99 5.45
C LYS A 386 28.43 -8.70 5.55
N ALA A 387 29.75 -8.79 5.46
CA ALA A 387 30.64 -7.62 5.43
C ALA A 387 30.39 -6.69 4.23
N VAL A 388 30.08 -7.25 3.06
CA VAL A 388 29.72 -6.48 1.85
C VAL A 388 28.30 -5.93 1.94
N LEU A 389 27.36 -6.74 2.44
CA LEU A 389 25.94 -6.41 2.44
C LEU A 389 25.53 -5.51 3.62
N HIS A 390 26.29 -5.48 4.70
CA HIS A 390 25.94 -4.78 5.93
C HIS A 390 27.13 -4.00 6.52
N PRO A 391 27.84 -3.16 5.73
CA PRO A 391 29.13 -2.58 6.14
C PRO A 391 28.99 -1.75 7.42
N THR A 392 29.91 -1.96 8.36
CA THR A 392 29.98 -1.18 9.63
C THR A 392 30.44 0.26 9.38
N ALA A 393 31.32 0.46 8.41
CA ALA A 393 32.10 1.69 8.21
C ALA A 393 31.30 3.02 8.10
N PRO A 394 30.13 3.10 7.41
CA PRO A 394 29.33 4.33 7.38
C PRO A 394 28.47 4.53 8.63
N LEU A 395 28.14 3.47 9.37
CA LEU A 395 27.23 3.54 10.53
C LEU A 395 27.92 4.06 11.80
N TYR A 396 29.11 3.56 12.09
CA TYR A 396 29.69 3.59 13.44
C TYR A 396 31.21 3.78 13.40
N ASP A 397 31.76 4.41 14.44
CA ASP A 397 33.22 4.49 14.64
C ASP A 397 33.69 3.55 15.76
N SER A 398 34.59 2.62 15.41
CA SER A 398 35.11 1.61 16.32
C SER A 398 36.24 2.10 17.23
N ARG A 399 36.67 3.37 17.12
CA ARG A 399 37.63 4.00 18.05
C ARG A 399 36.92 4.81 19.13
N ASP A 400 35.97 5.63 18.73
CA ASP A 400 35.24 6.53 19.65
C ASP A 400 34.02 5.83 20.29
N HIS A 401 33.61 4.68 19.75
CA HIS A 401 32.43 3.90 20.14
C HIS A 401 31.08 4.63 19.95
N VAL A 402 30.98 5.48 18.91
CA VAL A 402 29.79 6.31 18.62
C VAL A 402 29.25 6.08 17.21
N LEU A 403 27.93 6.21 17.02
CA LEU A 403 27.30 6.33 15.71
C LEU A 403 27.84 7.55 14.94
N LYS A 404 28.06 7.41 13.63
CA LYS A 404 28.54 8.50 12.78
C LYS A 404 27.41 9.52 12.51
N PRO A 405 27.72 10.82 12.33
CA PRO A 405 26.68 11.87 12.22
C PRO A 405 25.64 11.62 11.12
N ALA A 406 26.03 11.02 9.99
CA ALA A 406 25.10 10.65 8.92
C ALA A 406 24.12 9.53 9.35
N CYS A 407 24.57 8.56 10.13
CA CYS A 407 23.73 7.49 10.68
C CYS A 407 22.77 8.04 11.74
N VAL A 408 23.26 8.93 12.62
CA VAL A 408 22.41 9.64 13.60
C VAL A 408 21.34 10.47 12.89
N ALA A 409 21.68 11.20 11.83
CA ALA A 409 20.71 11.97 11.05
C ALA A 409 19.67 11.06 10.35
N ALA A 410 20.11 9.95 9.75
CA ALA A 410 19.23 8.99 9.10
C ALA A 410 18.24 8.35 10.09
N LEU A 411 18.73 7.89 11.25
CA LEU A 411 17.93 7.28 12.31
C LEU A 411 17.01 8.30 13.00
N ARG A 412 17.44 9.54 13.23
CA ARG A 412 16.58 10.64 13.72
C ARG A 412 15.40 10.89 12.77
N ARG A 413 15.64 10.91 11.47
CA ARG A 413 14.55 11.04 10.49
C ARG A 413 13.61 9.85 10.55
N ILE A 414 14.11 8.62 10.69
CA ILE A 414 13.24 7.43 10.86
C ILE A 414 12.40 7.55 12.12
N PHE A 415 12.99 7.94 13.26
CA PHE A 415 12.28 8.21 14.51
C PHE A 415 11.12 9.21 14.29
N LYS A 416 11.39 10.38 13.70
CA LYS A 416 10.36 11.41 13.37
C LYS A 416 9.25 10.96 12.41
N LEU A 417 9.42 9.83 11.72
CA LEU A 417 8.43 9.24 10.81
C LEU A 417 7.71 8.03 11.41
N CYS A 418 8.19 7.48 12.52
CA CYS A 418 7.52 6.44 13.31
C CYS A 418 6.78 6.99 14.52
N ASP A 419 7.24 8.13 15.04
CA ASP A 419 6.50 9.03 15.92
C ASP A 419 5.36 9.59 15.07
N THR A 420 4.15 9.08 15.26
CA THR A 420 2.97 9.42 14.46
C THR A 420 2.26 10.64 15.02
N ASN A 421 2.17 10.74 16.35
CA ASN A 421 1.43 11.78 17.07
C ASN A 421 2.23 13.07 17.35
N LYS A 422 3.55 13.06 17.10
CA LYS A 422 4.53 14.15 17.33
C LYS A 422 4.76 14.54 18.79
N ASP A 423 4.56 13.60 19.73
CA ASP A 423 4.85 13.80 21.15
C ASP A 423 6.35 13.60 21.51
N GLY A 424 7.15 13.06 20.59
CA GLY A 424 8.59 12.84 20.75
C GLY A 424 8.99 11.55 21.50
N ILE A 425 8.07 10.59 21.68
CA ILE A 425 8.37 9.19 21.99
C ILE A 425 7.91 8.27 20.86
N LEU A 426 8.23 6.98 20.98
CA LEU A 426 7.57 5.89 20.26
C LEU A 426 6.86 5.02 21.30
N ASP A 427 5.53 4.97 21.21
CA ASP A 427 4.66 4.28 22.16
C ASP A 427 4.63 2.74 21.93
N ALA A 428 3.70 2.01 22.56
CA ALA A 428 3.55 0.57 22.35
C ALA A 428 2.86 0.19 21.02
N SER A 429 2.05 1.08 20.43
CA SER A 429 1.44 0.91 19.10
C SER A 429 2.45 1.22 18.00
N GLU A 430 3.13 2.38 18.10
CA GLU A 430 4.10 2.88 17.12
C GLU A 430 5.32 1.99 17.00
N LEU A 431 5.86 1.48 18.12
CA LEU A 431 6.94 0.48 18.07
C LEU A 431 6.48 -0.84 17.42
N ASN A 432 5.21 -1.21 17.57
CA ASN A 432 4.64 -2.39 16.90
C ASN A 432 4.35 -2.15 15.41
N GLU A 433 4.03 -0.93 15.00
CA GLU A 433 3.91 -0.56 13.60
C GLU A 433 5.28 -0.44 12.91
N PHE A 434 6.25 0.21 13.55
CA PHE A 434 7.65 0.23 13.13
C PHE A 434 8.22 -1.18 12.93
N GLN A 435 7.94 -2.11 13.85
CA GLN A 435 8.37 -3.50 13.74
C GLN A 435 7.70 -4.23 12.58
N ARG A 436 6.36 -4.12 12.44
CA ARG A 436 5.65 -4.67 11.28
C ARG A 436 6.13 -4.05 9.96
N LYS A 437 6.47 -2.76 9.94
CA LYS A 437 7.01 -2.07 8.76
C LYS A 437 8.41 -2.55 8.41
N CYS A 438 9.30 -2.77 9.39
CA CYS A 438 10.71 -3.10 9.11
C CYS A 438 11.02 -4.60 9.03
N PHE A 439 10.29 -5.44 9.77
CA PHE A 439 10.58 -6.87 9.97
C PHE A 439 9.36 -7.77 9.76
N ASP A 440 8.25 -7.21 9.26
CA ASP A 440 7.01 -7.90 8.88
C ASP A 440 6.36 -8.72 10.02
N ALA A 441 6.73 -8.45 11.28
CA ALA A 441 6.22 -9.05 12.51
C ALA A 441 6.04 -8.02 13.65
N PRO A 442 5.05 -8.17 14.54
CA PRO A 442 4.91 -7.36 15.75
C PRO A 442 5.79 -7.88 16.90
N LEU A 443 6.01 -7.05 17.92
CA LEU A 443 6.65 -7.42 19.18
C LEU A 443 5.65 -8.02 20.17
N GLN A 444 6.09 -9.01 20.95
CA GLN A 444 5.36 -9.41 22.15
C GLN A 444 5.58 -8.38 23.26
N LEU A 445 4.56 -8.17 24.11
CA LEU A 445 4.59 -7.14 25.17
C LEU A 445 5.79 -7.31 26.13
N GLN A 446 6.11 -8.56 26.50
CA GLN A 446 7.23 -8.88 27.38
C GLN A 446 8.60 -8.59 26.76
N GLU A 447 8.71 -8.67 25.44
CA GLU A 447 9.93 -8.34 24.68
C GLU A 447 10.12 -6.82 24.63
N LEU A 448 9.03 -6.09 24.38
CA LEU A 448 8.96 -4.63 24.41
C LEU A 448 9.35 -4.04 25.78
N GLU A 449 8.83 -4.62 26.87
CA GLU A 449 9.21 -4.26 28.24
C GLU A 449 10.71 -4.52 28.51
N GLY A 450 11.24 -5.65 28.04
CA GLY A 450 12.66 -5.99 28.17
C GLY A 450 13.60 -4.99 27.49
N ILE A 451 13.22 -4.44 26.32
CA ILE A 451 13.97 -3.36 25.66
C ILE A 451 13.93 -2.10 26.52
N LYS A 452 12.73 -1.69 26.95
CA LYS A 452 12.53 -0.44 27.71
C LYS A 452 13.30 -0.48 29.02
N ALA A 453 13.34 -1.61 29.71
CA ALA A 453 14.19 -1.82 30.88
C ALA A 453 15.70 -1.69 30.55
N MET A 454 16.18 -2.36 29.49
CA MET A 454 17.59 -2.33 29.08
C MET A 454 18.05 -0.92 28.68
N VAL A 455 17.21 -0.16 27.96
CA VAL A 455 17.47 1.24 27.60
C VAL A 455 17.46 2.12 28.85
N GLN A 456 16.47 1.98 29.73
CA GLN A 456 16.34 2.79 30.94
C GLN A 456 17.48 2.58 31.97
N GLU A 457 18.12 1.41 31.95
CA GLU A 457 19.28 1.11 32.80
C GLU A 457 20.59 1.77 32.30
N HIS A 458 20.70 2.07 31.00
CA HIS A 458 21.97 2.44 30.36
C HIS A 458 21.97 3.77 29.59
N ALA A 459 20.81 4.36 29.30
CA ALA A 459 20.66 5.62 28.59
C ALA A 459 19.74 6.57 29.37
N ASP A 460 20.33 7.55 30.06
CA ASP A 460 19.61 8.58 30.80
C ASP A 460 18.61 9.31 29.89
N GLY A 461 17.31 9.23 30.22
CA GLY A 461 16.23 9.79 29.40
C GLY A 461 15.89 9.01 28.13
N GLY A 462 16.39 7.77 27.99
CA GLY A 462 16.09 6.90 26.85
C GLY A 462 14.64 6.39 26.78
N VAL A 463 13.92 6.38 27.91
CA VAL A 463 12.47 6.08 27.98
C VAL A 463 11.77 7.22 28.73
N ARG A 464 10.62 7.68 28.20
CA ARG A 464 9.78 8.72 28.81
C ARG A 464 8.32 8.29 28.69
N ASP A 465 7.55 8.45 29.77
CA ASP A 465 6.10 8.14 29.81
C ASP A 465 5.69 6.73 29.33
N GLY A 466 6.64 5.78 29.35
CA GLY A 466 6.47 4.41 28.85
C GLY A 466 6.82 4.20 27.37
N GLY A 467 7.10 5.26 26.60
CA GLY A 467 7.60 5.20 25.23
C GLY A 467 9.12 5.43 25.11
N LEU A 468 9.68 5.05 23.97
CA LEU A 468 11.11 5.16 23.67
C LEU A 468 11.43 6.54 23.10
N THR A 469 12.40 7.28 23.65
CA THR A 469 12.79 8.61 23.12
C THR A 469 13.77 8.49 21.94
N GLU A 470 14.03 9.58 21.21
CA GLU A 470 15.06 9.61 20.14
C GLU A 470 16.42 9.12 20.67
N ALA A 471 16.79 9.52 21.89
CA ALA A 471 18.02 9.08 22.55
C ALA A 471 18.02 7.57 22.83
N GLY A 472 16.89 7.02 23.28
CA GLY A 472 16.72 5.59 23.49
C GLY A 472 16.77 4.78 22.20
N PHE A 473 16.19 5.30 21.12
CA PHE A 473 16.21 4.69 19.78
C PHE A 473 17.63 4.66 19.18
N LEU A 474 18.36 5.78 19.27
CA LEU A 474 19.77 5.85 18.86
C LEU A 474 20.66 4.93 19.71
N TYR A 475 20.43 4.84 21.02
CA TYR A 475 21.15 3.91 21.90
C TYR A 475 20.87 2.45 21.55
N LEU A 476 19.61 2.09 21.28
CA LEU A 476 19.22 0.73 20.86
C LEU A 476 19.94 0.28 19.58
N HIS A 477 19.98 1.16 18.56
CA HIS A 477 20.74 0.89 17.33
C HIS A 477 22.26 0.83 17.57
N THR A 478 22.80 1.63 18.49
CA THR A 478 24.21 1.55 18.92
C THR A 478 24.52 0.17 19.50
N ILE A 479 23.65 -0.36 20.36
CA ILE A 479 23.79 -1.69 20.97
C ILE A 479 23.64 -2.83 19.95
N PHE A 480 22.78 -2.69 18.94
CA PHE A 480 22.72 -3.68 17.84
C PHE A 480 24.05 -3.76 17.08
N ILE A 481 24.64 -2.60 16.71
CA ILE A 481 25.92 -2.54 16.01
C ILE A 481 27.06 -3.10 16.88
N GLN A 482 27.14 -2.71 18.15
CA GLN A 482 28.16 -3.21 19.10
C GLN A 482 28.07 -4.73 19.33
N ARG A 483 26.89 -5.35 19.12
CA ARG A 483 26.67 -6.80 19.21
C ARG A 483 26.75 -7.53 17.87
N GLY A 484 27.31 -6.90 16.82
CA GLY A 484 27.47 -7.49 15.48
C GLY A 484 26.17 -7.64 14.68
N ARG A 485 25.05 -7.07 15.16
CA ARG A 485 23.72 -7.12 14.51
C ARG A 485 23.51 -5.92 13.58
N LEU A 486 24.47 -5.78 12.65
CA LEU A 486 24.50 -4.75 11.62
C LEU A 486 23.26 -4.83 10.71
N GLU A 487 22.82 -6.05 10.41
CA GLU A 487 21.61 -6.40 9.65
C GLU A 487 20.38 -5.64 10.15
N THR A 488 20.10 -5.64 11.46
CA THR A 488 18.90 -5.04 12.07
C THR A 488 18.83 -3.54 11.80
N THR A 489 19.98 -2.85 11.82
CA THR A 489 20.07 -1.40 11.52
C THR A 489 19.97 -1.14 10.02
N TRP A 490 20.60 -1.97 9.20
CA TRP A 490 20.55 -1.83 7.74
C TRP A 490 19.17 -2.15 7.14
N THR A 491 18.43 -3.11 7.68
CA THR A 491 17.04 -3.41 7.27
C THR A 491 16.13 -2.22 7.53
N VAL A 492 16.23 -1.60 8.70
CA VAL A 492 15.51 -0.35 9.04
C VAL A 492 15.88 0.78 8.08
N LEU A 493 17.18 1.02 7.84
CA LEU A 493 17.64 2.04 6.88
C LEU A 493 17.11 1.77 5.46
N ARG A 494 17.13 0.52 4.99
CA ARG A 494 16.65 0.14 3.65
C ARG A 494 15.14 0.30 3.49
N LYS A 495 14.33 -0.12 4.48
CA LYS A 495 12.86 0.02 4.41
C LYS A 495 12.42 1.50 4.39
N PHE A 496 13.26 2.42 4.89
CA PHE A 496 13.08 3.87 4.80
C PHE A 496 13.85 4.53 3.63
N GLY A 497 14.35 3.74 2.68
CA GLY A 497 14.85 4.21 1.38
C GLY A 497 16.34 4.56 1.30
N TYR A 498 17.13 4.33 2.36
CA TYR A 498 18.55 4.69 2.41
C TYR A 498 19.48 3.67 1.73
N ALA A 499 20.50 4.18 1.03
CA ALA A 499 21.63 3.43 0.50
C ALA A 499 22.83 3.39 1.48
N GLU A 500 23.95 2.77 1.06
CA GLU A 500 25.16 2.60 1.87
C GLU A 500 25.89 3.91 2.22
N ASP A 501 25.73 4.95 1.40
CA ASP A 501 26.23 6.29 1.67
C ASP A 501 25.31 7.09 2.62
N LEU A 502 24.26 6.43 3.14
CA LEU A 502 23.22 6.97 4.02
C LEU A 502 22.42 8.12 3.38
N ARG A 503 22.26 8.09 2.06
CA ARG A 503 21.34 8.96 1.31
C ARG A 503 20.12 8.19 0.83
N LEU A 504 19.01 8.88 0.65
CA LEU A 504 17.81 8.30 0.04
C LEU A 504 18.05 8.07 -1.46
N THR A 505 17.63 6.91 -1.95
CA THR A 505 17.83 6.52 -3.35
C THR A 505 16.95 7.33 -4.31
N GLU A 506 17.42 7.58 -5.54
CA GLU A 506 16.61 8.24 -6.57
C GLU A 506 15.34 7.43 -6.91
N ALA A 507 15.41 6.09 -6.84
CA ALA A 507 14.26 5.22 -7.05
C ALA A 507 13.17 5.37 -5.96
N PHE A 508 13.55 5.67 -4.72
CA PHE A 508 12.62 5.91 -3.60
C PHE A 508 12.05 7.33 -3.63
N LEU A 509 12.82 8.33 -4.06
CA LEU A 509 12.37 9.73 -4.16
C LEU A 509 11.60 10.02 -5.45
N ALA A 510 11.92 9.35 -6.56
CA ALA A 510 11.34 9.57 -7.88
C ALA A 510 11.02 8.22 -8.56
N PRO A 511 10.11 7.41 -7.99
CA PRO A 511 9.70 6.13 -8.58
C PRO A 511 9.12 6.34 -10.00
N LYS A 512 9.27 5.32 -10.86
CA LYS A 512 8.97 5.45 -12.29
C LYS A 512 7.48 5.64 -12.56
N PHE A 513 7.11 6.87 -12.90
CA PHE A 513 5.74 7.29 -13.20
C PHE A 513 5.63 7.82 -14.64
N ASP A 514 5.09 7.01 -15.56
CA ASP A 514 5.00 7.33 -16.99
C ASP A 514 3.74 8.12 -17.33
N VAL A 515 3.86 9.44 -17.56
CA VAL A 515 2.74 10.34 -17.88
C VAL A 515 2.54 10.50 -19.39
N PRO A 516 1.36 10.21 -19.96
CA PRO A 516 1.05 10.47 -21.37
C PRO A 516 1.11 11.96 -21.73
N SER A 517 1.59 12.30 -22.92
CA SER A 517 1.87 13.71 -23.28
C SER A 517 0.65 14.62 -23.46
N ASP A 518 -0.57 14.07 -23.44
CA ASP A 518 -1.84 14.82 -23.53
C ASP A 518 -2.62 14.78 -22.20
N SER A 519 -2.00 14.25 -21.15
CA SER A 519 -2.55 14.11 -19.79
C SER A 519 -1.79 14.99 -18.80
N SER A 520 -2.43 15.25 -17.67
CA SER A 520 -1.88 15.94 -16.49
C SER A 520 -1.78 14.97 -15.32
N VAL A 521 -1.13 15.39 -14.24
CA VAL A 521 -1.10 14.69 -12.96
C VAL A 521 -1.86 15.53 -11.93
N GLU A 522 -2.69 14.89 -11.13
CA GLU A 522 -3.39 15.49 -9.99
C GLU A 522 -3.12 14.61 -8.75
N LEU A 523 -3.39 15.13 -7.55
CA LEU A 523 -3.42 14.29 -6.35
C LEU A 523 -4.60 13.31 -6.43
N SER A 524 -4.39 12.07 -5.98
CA SER A 524 -5.46 11.11 -5.74
C SER A 524 -6.16 11.41 -4.40
N PRO A 525 -7.30 10.78 -4.08
CA PRO A 525 -7.92 10.92 -2.75
C PRO A 525 -6.98 10.58 -1.60
N LEU A 526 -6.10 9.58 -1.77
CA LEU A 526 -5.08 9.20 -0.78
C LEU A 526 -3.99 10.28 -0.64
N GLY A 527 -3.65 10.97 -1.73
CA GLY A 527 -2.72 12.11 -1.70
C GLY A 527 -3.31 13.32 -0.96
N TYR A 528 -4.58 13.64 -1.18
CA TYR A 528 -5.27 14.69 -0.42
C TYR A 528 -5.41 14.34 1.06
N GLN A 529 -5.77 13.08 1.37
CA GLN A 529 -5.87 12.60 2.74
C GLN A 529 -4.51 12.75 3.45
N PHE A 530 -3.43 12.17 2.90
CA PHE A 530 -2.09 12.27 3.50
C PHE A 530 -1.64 13.71 3.76
N PHE A 531 -1.88 14.64 2.82
CA PHE A 531 -1.53 16.05 3.05
C PHE A 531 -2.45 16.75 4.05
N THR A 532 -3.69 16.27 4.26
CA THR A 532 -4.58 16.75 5.33
C THR A 532 -4.11 16.21 6.69
N ASP A 533 -3.83 14.91 6.79
CA ASP A 533 -3.31 14.25 7.99
C ASP A 533 -2.02 14.94 8.47
N ILE A 534 -1.08 15.24 7.54
CA ILE A 534 0.16 15.98 7.81
C ILE A 534 -0.11 17.44 8.25
N PHE A 535 -1.19 18.07 7.77
CA PHE A 535 -1.54 19.43 8.22
C PHE A 535 -2.04 19.39 9.67
N GLU A 536 -3.05 18.56 9.95
CA GLU A 536 -3.68 18.44 11.27
C GLU A 536 -2.71 17.94 12.35
N THR A 537 -1.70 17.15 11.96
CA THR A 537 -0.63 16.65 12.85
C THR A 537 0.37 17.74 13.27
N PHE A 538 0.49 18.84 12.51
CA PHE A 538 1.48 19.90 12.76
C PHE A 538 0.86 21.28 13.08
N ASP A 539 -0.45 21.46 12.92
CA ASP A 539 -1.25 22.57 13.45
C ASP A 539 -1.43 22.37 14.97
N LYS A 540 -0.48 22.92 15.75
CA LYS A 540 -0.33 22.61 17.19
C LYS A 540 -1.19 23.48 18.10
N ASP A 541 -1.67 24.63 17.61
CA ASP A 541 -2.64 25.47 18.32
C ASP A 541 -4.08 25.37 17.76
N GLN A 542 -4.30 24.57 16.71
CA GLN A 542 -5.59 24.20 16.13
C GLN A 542 -6.39 25.40 15.60
N ASP A 543 -5.70 26.39 15.02
CA ASP A 543 -6.34 27.56 14.40
C ASP A 543 -6.65 27.39 12.90
N GLY A 544 -6.20 26.30 12.28
CA GLY A 544 -6.43 25.99 10.87
C GLY A 544 -5.43 26.64 9.91
N ALA A 545 -4.32 27.21 10.41
CA ALA A 545 -3.26 27.83 9.61
C ALA A 545 -1.83 27.57 10.16
N LEU A 546 -1.04 26.81 9.39
CA LEU A 546 0.35 26.50 9.73
C LEU A 546 1.23 27.77 9.71
N LYS A 547 1.84 28.09 10.85
CA LYS A 547 2.75 29.22 11.06
C LYS A 547 4.17 28.86 10.61
N SER A 548 5.07 29.85 10.60
CA SER A 548 6.45 29.65 10.10
C SER A 548 7.19 28.53 10.84
N ASP A 549 7.09 28.49 12.17
CA ASP A 549 7.78 27.52 13.02
C ASP A 549 7.21 26.09 12.83
N GLU A 550 5.91 25.97 12.55
CA GLU A 550 5.24 24.70 12.27
C GLU A 550 5.59 24.18 10.88
N LEU A 551 5.64 25.07 9.88
CA LEU A 551 6.13 24.75 8.53
C LEU A 551 7.60 24.30 8.54
N GLU A 552 8.45 24.87 9.40
CA GLU A 552 9.83 24.40 9.59
C GLU A 552 9.89 22.99 10.23
N ASP A 553 8.99 22.66 11.15
CA ASP A 553 8.93 21.32 11.75
C ASP A 553 8.34 20.27 10.79
N VAL A 554 7.31 20.61 9.99
CA VAL A 554 6.78 19.77 8.90
C VAL A 554 7.91 19.36 7.94
N PHE A 555 8.73 20.32 7.52
CA PHE A 555 9.84 20.07 6.60
C PHE A 555 11.15 19.64 7.30
N SER A 556 11.12 19.33 8.60
CA SER A 556 12.31 18.86 9.32
C SER A 556 12.77 17.43 8.95
N THR A 557 11.95 16.69 8.19
CA THR A 557 12.28 15.37 7.62
C THR A 557 12.63 15.42 6.13
N SER A 558 12.62 16.60 5.51
CA SER A 558 13.02 16.85 4.12
C SER A 558 14.31 17.70 4.05
N PRO A 559 14.84 18.02 2.85
CA PRO A 559 15.92 18.98 2.67
C PRO A 559 15.52 20.46 2.93
N GLY A 560 14.40 20.72 3.61
CA GLY A 560 13.77 22.03 3.76
C GLY A 560 12.46 22.19 2.97
N ASN A 561 11.92 23.42 2.93
CA ASN A 561 10.66 23.75 2.24
C ASN A 561 10.85 23.81 0.71
N PRO A 562 10.05 23.10 -0.10
CA PRO A 562 10.22 23.03 -1.56
C PRO A 562 9.95 24.36 -2.29
N TRP A 563 9.21 25.27 -1.67
CA TRP A 563 8.74 26.52 -2.26
C TRP A 563 9.49 27.76 -1.75
N ALA A 564 10.52 27.60 -0.92
CA ALA A 564 11.31 28.70 -0.34
C ALA A 564 11.88 29.69 -1.40
N VAL A 565 12.13 29.21 -2.64
CA VAL A 565 12.63 30.02 -3.75
C VAL A 565 11.51 30.73 -4.54
N GLN A 566 10.24 30.40 -4.27
CA GLN A 566 9.06 30.84 -5.04
C GLN A 566 8.28 32.01 -4.39
N LYS A 567 8.83 32.63 -3.32
CA LYS A 567 8.12 33.60 -2.44
C LYS A 567 6.92 33.00 -1.66
N PHE A 568 6.82 31.68 -1.49
CA PHE A 568 5.84 31.07 -0.57
C PHE A 568 5.94 31.70 0.84
N PRO A 569 4.83 32.07 1.51
CA PRO A 569 3.44 31.74 1.20
C PRO A 569 2.68 32.73 0.30
N ASP A 570 3.31 33.70 -0.39
CA ASP A 570 2.61 34.61 -1.31
C ASP A 570 1.99 33.90 -2.54
N THR A 571 2.30 32.62 -2.77
CA THR A 571 1.81 31.82 -3.91
C THR A 571 0.42 31.20 -3.73
N THR A 572 -0.14 31.23 -2.51
CA THR A 572 -1.42 30.58 -2.17
C THR A 572 -2.13 31.33 -1.03
N LEU A 573 -3.33 30.90 -0.66
CA LEU A 573 -4.06 31.49 0.46
C LEU A 573 -3.27 31.47 1.78
N SER A 574 -3.42 32.56 2.54
CA SER A 574 -3.00 32.66 3.93
C SER A 574 -4.11 33.34 4.75
N ASP A 575 -4.01 33.28 6.06
CA ASP A 575 -4.83 34.08 6.97
C ASP A 575 -4.39 35.57 6.98
N ASP A 576 -5.00 36.37 7.87
CA ASP A 576 -4.68 37.79 8.08
C ASP A 576 -3.27 38.00 8.70
N ALA A 577 -2.67 37.00 9.36
CA ALA A 577 -1.30 37.02 9.89
C ALA A 577 -0.22 36.55 8.89
N GLY A 578 -0.61 35.81 7.83
CA GLY A 578 0.29 35.26 6.82
C GLY A 578 0.62 33.76 6.98
N ALA A 579 0.00 33.08 7.94
CA ALA A 579 0.06 31.63 8.12
C ALA A 579 -0.76 30.89 7.04
N VAL A 580 -0.38 29.66 6.70
CA VAL A 580 -0.91 28.94 5.54
C VAL A 580 -2.10 28.09 5.94
N THR A 581 -3.29 28.45 5.45
CA THR A 581 -4.53 27.69 5.74
C THR A 581 -4.52 26.31 5.09
N LEU A 582 -5.30 25.36 5.60
CA LEU A 582 -5.46 24.03 5.00
C LEU A 582 -5.82 24.09 3.50
N GLN A 583 -6.73 25.00 3.13
CA GLN A 583 -7.11 25.28 1.74
C GLN A 583 -5.91 25.75 0.90
N GLY A 584 -5.07 26.65 1.45
CA GLY A 584 -3.85 27.12 0.80
C GLY A 584 -2.78 26.04 0.65
N TRP A 585 -2.64 25.17 1.66
CA TRP A 585 -1.72 24.03 1.68
C TRP A 585 -2.08 22.99 0.62
N LEU A 586 -3.34 22.54 0.57
CA LEU A 586 -3.82 21.58 -0.44
C LEU A 586 -3.79 22.18 -1.85
N ALA A 587 -4.09 23.47 -2.01
CA ALA A 587 -3.91 24.19 -3.27
C ALA A 587 -2.45 24.19 -3.74
N GLN A 588 -1.49 24.49 -2.84
CA GLN A 588 -0.06 24.54 -3.14
C GLN A 588 0.49 23.16 -3.55
N TRP A 589 0.07 22.07 -2.88
CA TRP A 589 0.42 20.71 -3.30
C TRP A 589 -0.22 20.31 -4.63
N SER A 590 -1.46 20.74 -4.89
CA SER A 590 -2.15 20.51 -6.17
C SER A 590 -1.44 21.22 -7.33
N MET A 591 -1.02 22.48 -7.14
CA MET A 591 -0.19 23.21 -8.09
C MET A 591 1.18 22.55 -8.30
N THR A 592 1.85 22.14 -7.22
CA THR A 592 3.15 21.46 -7.28
C THR A 592 3.04 20.18 -8.10
N THR A 593 1.99 19.39 -7.88
CA THR A 593 1.73 18.13 -8.59
C THR A 593 1.44 18.35 -10.08
N LEU A 594 0.69 19.39 -10.44
CA LEU A 594 0.39 19.71 -11.84
C LEU A 594 1.62 20.23 -12.61
N LEU A 595 2.50 20.99 -11.94
CA LEU A 595 3.67 21.63 -12.56
C LEU A 595 4.93 20.75 -12.55
N ASP A 596 5.18 20.02 -11.46
CA ASP A 596 6.28 19.06 -11.30
C ASP A 596 5.93 17.95 -10.28
N HIS A 597 5.18 16.95 -10.74
CA HIS A 597 4.83 15.76 -9.97
C HIS A 597 6.03 15.00 -9.37
N LYS A 598 7.26 15.19 -9.89
CA LYS A 598 8.46 14.56 -9.31
C LYS A 598 8.84 15.18 -7.98
N THR A 599 8.66 16.49 -7.83
CA THR A 599 8.81 17.15 -6.53
C THR A 599 7.75 16.64 -5.55
N THR A 600 6.49 16.42 -5.97
CA THR A 600 5.49 15.80 -5.09
C THR A 600 5.90 14.38 -4.65
N LEU A 601 6.33 13.51 -5.57
CA LEU A 601 6.82 12.16 -5.24
C LEU A 601 7.96 12.19 -4.22
N ALA A 602 8.95 13.07 -4.42
CA ALA A 602 10.08 13.20 -3.52
C ALA A 602 9.65 13.66 -2.12
N TYR A 603 8.67 14.56 -2.01
CA TYR A 603 8.18 15.04 -0.72
C TYR A 603 7.22 14.08 -0.03
N LEU A 604 6.43 13.30 -0.76
CA LEU A 604 5.71 12.12 -0.21
C LEU A 604 6.72 11.13 0.41
N ALA A 605 7.85 10.90 -0.26
CA ALA A 605 8.93 10.05 0.25
C ALA A 605 9.69 10.69 1.43
N TYR A 606 9.91 12.01 1.45
CA TYR A 606 10.54 12.71 2.58
C TYR A 606 9.65 12.73 3.83
N LEU A 607 8.37 13.07 3.68
CA LEU A 607 7.37 13.17 4.75
C LEU A 607 6.82 11.81 5.21
N GLY A 608 7.13 10.73 4.49
CA GLY A 608 6.87 9.36 4.95
C GLY A 608 5.49 8.80 4.63
N TYR A 609 4.98 9.04 3.41
CA TYR A 609 3.73 8.46 2.90
C TYR A 609 3.57 6.98 3.27
N PRO A 610 2.40 6.54 3.83
CA PRO A 610 2.28 5.24 4.47
C PRO A 610 2.03 4.06 3.52
N GLY A 611 1.50 4.29 2.32
CA GLY A 611 1.22 3.24 1.32
C GLY A 611 2.48 2.60 0.72
N GLU A 612 2.31 1.53 -0.06
CA GLU A 612 3.43 0.75 -0.60
C GLU A 612 4.25 1.54 -1.63
N SER A 613 3.61 2.46 -2.36
CA SER A 613 4.24 3.33 -3.35
C SER A 613 3.69 4.75 -3.30
N GLN A 614 4.58 5.75 -3.35
CA GLN A 614 4.20 7.17 -3.45
C GLN A 614 3.42 7.50 -4.73
N ILE A 615 3.40 6.58 -5.70
CA ILE A 615 2.59 6.67 -6.92
C ILE A 615 1.08 6.63 -6.62
N GLU A 616 0.64 5.94 -5.56
CA GLU A 616 -0.77 5.82 -5.17
C GLU A 616 -1.41 7.16 -4.77
N ALA A 617 -0.60 8.09 -4.25
CA ALA A 617 -1.00 9.45 -3.91
C ALA A 617 -1.29 10.32 -5.15
N LEU A 618 -1.00 9.83 -6.36
CA LEU A 618 -1.13 10.56 -7.63
C LEU A 618 -2.11 9.87 -8.58
N GLN A 619 -2.82 10.67 -9.38
CA GLN A 619 -3.66 10.18 -10.47
C GLN A 619 -3.30 10.83 -11.81
N VAL A 620 -3.22 10.03 -12.86
CA VAL A 620 -3.03 10.52 -14.24
C VAL A 620 -4.39 10.85 -14.83
N THR A 621 -4.59 12.09 -15.26
CA THR A 621 -5.86 12.54 -15.83
C THR A 621 -6.12 11.90 -17.20
N ARG A 622 -7.38 11.87 -17.62
CA ARG A 622 -7.72 11.60 -19.03
C ARG A 622 -7.01 12.57 -19.98
N SER A 623 -6.84 12.11 -21.22
CA SER A 623 -6.28 12.91 -22.32
C SER A 623 -7.18 14.12 -22.61
N ARG A 624 -6.59 15.31 -22.69
CA ARG A 624 -7.27 16.58 -22.97
C ARG A 624 -8.04 16.54 -24.29
N LYS A 625 -7.50 15.89 -25.33
CA LYS A 625 -8.18 15.64 -26.61
C LYS A 625 -9.43 14.76 -26.46
N THR A 626 -9.47 13.88 -25.46
CA THR A 626 -10.61 13.00 -25.18
C THR A 626 -11.72 13.74 -24.45
N ASP A 627 -11.39 14.49 -23.38
CA ASP A 627 -12.37 15.28 -22.62
C ASP A 627 -12.99 16.37 -23.53
N ARG A 628 -12.17 17.08 -24.34
CA ARG A 628 -12.65 18.03 -25.37
C ARG A 628 -13.59 17.39 -26.40
N LYS A 629 -13.32 16.15 -26.85
CA LYS A 629 -14.18 15.43 -27.80
C LYS A 629 -15.51 14.94 -27.18
N LYS A 630 -15.55 14.75 -25.87
CA LYS A 630 -16.74 14.23 -25.15
C LYS A 630 -17.59 15.31 -24.48
N GLY A 631 -17.15 16.57 -24.47
CA GLY A 631 -17.86 17.67 -23.79
C GLY A 631 -17.93 17.52 -22.26
N LYS A 632 -17.21 16.56 -21.67
CA LYS A 632 -17.24 16.26 -20.23
C LYS A 632 -15.83 16.32 -19.65
N ILE A 633 -15.55 17.44 -19.00
CA ILE A 633 -14.31 17.66 -18.25
C ILE A 633 -14.40 16.90 -16.94
N THR A 634 -13.32 16.20 -16.55
CA THR A 634 -13.29 15.42 -15.30
C THR A 634 -12.04 15.66 -14.45
N ARG A 635 -11.40 16.80 -14.67
CA ARG A 635 -10.24 17.30 -13.90
C ARG A 635 -10.66 18.18 -12.73
N ASN A 636 -9.75 18.31 -11.77
CA ASN A 636 -9.90 19.17 -10.60
C ASN A 636 -8.89 20.33 -10.58
N VAL A 637 -7.77 20.24 -11.30
CA VAL A 637 -6.73 21.29 -11.30
C VAL A 637 -6.52 21.81 -12.73
N PHE A 638 -6.62 23.13 -12.95
CA PHE A 638 -6.51 23.77 -14.26
C PHE A 638 -5.34 24.77 -14.32
N LEU A 639 -4.66 24.85 -15.47
CA LEU A 639 -3.52 25.76 -15.68
C LEU A 639 -3.89 26.91 -16.64
N CYS A 640 -3.75 28.14 -16.17
CA CYS A 640 -3.96 29.35 -16.96
C CYS A 640 -2.66 30.12 -17.17
N TYR A 641 -2.35 30.46 -18.42
CA TYR A 641 -1.22 31.34 -18.75
C TYR A 641 -1.67 32.79 -18.82
N VAL A 642 -1.00 33.66 -18.06
CA VAL A 642 -1.30 35.09 -17.95
C VAL A 642 -0.27 35.86 -18.77
N CYS A 643 -0.69 36.32 -19.95
CA CYS A 643 0.19 36.92 -20.98
C CYS A 643 -0.16 38.39 -21.23
N GLY A 644 0.82 39.23 -21.54
CA GLY A 644 0.58 40.67 -21.74
C GLY A 644 1.79 41.57 -21.52
N ALA A 645 1.66 42.85 -21.85
CA ALA A 645 2.76 43.81 -21.85
C ALA A 645 3.43 44.01 -20.47
N ALA A 646 4.63 44.58 -20.47
CA ALA A 646 5.27 45.04 -19.25
C ALA A 646 4.42 46.17 -18.62
N GLY A 647 4.15 46.10 -17.32
CA GLY A 647 3.31 47.09 -16.62
C GLY A 647 1.79 46.90 -16.75
N SER A 648 1.29 45.92 -17.52
CA SER A 648 -0.16 45.68 -17.73
C SER A 648 -0.90 44.98 -16.59
N GLY A 649 -0.49 45.18 -15.33
CA GLY A 649 -1.22 44.71 -14.14
C GLY A 649 -1.22 43.19 -13.86
N LYS A 650 -0.61 42.34 -14.70
CA LYS A 650 -0.57 40.87 -14.53
C LYS A 650 -0.27 40.42 -13.08
N THR A 651 0.86 40.85 -12.52
CA THR A 651 1.30 40.43 -11.19
C THR A 651 0.34 40.89 -10.08
N SER A 652 -0.37 42.01 -10.27
CA SER A 652 -1.42 42.48 -9.36
C SER A 652 -2.65 41.56 -9.42
N LEU A 653 -3.04 41.10 -10.61
CA LEU A 653 -4.13 40.13 -10.79
C LEU A 653 -3.81 38.78 -10.12
N LEU A 654 -2.57 38.30 -10.23
CA LEU A 654 -2.12 37.08 -9.53
C LEU A 654 -2.14 37.26 -7.99
N ARG A 655 -1.69 38.41 -7.48
CA ARG A 655 -1.71 38.70 -6.03
C ARG A 655 -3.12 38.76 -5.47
N GLU A 656 -4.02 39.50 -6.12
CA GLU A 656 -5.43 39.60 -5.72
C GLU A 656 -6.10 38.22 -5.72
N PHE A 657 -5.84 37.40 -6.75
CA PHE A 657 -6.36 36.03 -6.83
C PHE A 657 -5.85 35.11 -5.71
N ALA A 658 -4.65 35.33 -5.19
CA ALA A 658 -4.09 34.65 -4.01
C ALA A 658 -4.45 35.33 -2.67
N GLY A 659 -5.34 36.34 -2.66
CA GLY A 659 -5.74 37.08 -1.47
C GLY A 659 -4.67 38.02 -0.90
N LYS A 660 -3.61 38.32 -1.66
CA LYS A 660 -2.46 39.12 -1.19
C LYS A 660 -2.64 40.60 -1.53
N PRO A 661 -2.31 41.53 -0.62
CA PRO A 661 -2.56 42.96 -0.82
C PRO A 661 -1.80 43.54 -2.02
N PHE A 662 -2.41 44.54 -2.64
CA PHE A 662 -1.83 45.31 -3.74
C PHE A 662 -0.47 45.92 -3.38
N ASN A 663 0.52 45.75 -4.25
CA ASN A 663 1.84 46.35 -4.11
C ASN A 663 2.02 47.47 -5.15
N PRO A 664 2.25 48.73 -4.75
CA PRO A 664 2.49 49.84 -5.68
C PRO A 664 3.89 49.83 -6.31
N ALA A 665 4.83 49.02 -5.79
CA ALA A 665 6.18 48.90 -6.35
C ALA A 665 6.18 47.97 -7.58
N TYR A 666 6.64 48.48 -8.73
CA TYR A 666 6.77 47.68 -9.94
C TYR A 666 8.06 46.85 -9.93
N GLU A 667 7.92 45.54 -9.66
CA GLU A 667 8.97 44.54 -9.89
C GLU A 667 8.81 43.91 -11.30
N PRO A 668 9.81 44.00 -12.20
CA PRO A 668 9.75 43.28 -13.47
C PRO A 668 9.89 41.76 -13.28
N THR A 669 8.87 41.00 -13.69
CA THR A 669 8.83 39.53 -13.67
C THR A 669 10.09 38.93 -14.34
N SER A 670 11.04 38.41 -13.56
CA SER A 670 12.34 37.94 -14.06
C SER A 670 12.44 36.42 -14.23
N LYS A 671 11.52 35.67 -13.63
CA LYS A 671 11.29 34.22 -13.73
C LYS A 671 9.78 33.99 -13.85
N PRO A 672 9.30 32.81 -14.30
CA PRO A 672 7.88 32.48 -14.19
C PRO A 672 7.41 32.57 -12.74
N ILE A 673 6.22 33.10 -12.50
CA ILE A 673 5.56 33.15 -11.19
C ILE A 673 4.23 32.41 -11.33
N SER A 674 3.98 31.46 -10.44
CA SER A 674 2.70 30.74 -10.33
C SER A 674 2.02 31.11 -9.01
N VAL A 675 0.70 31.25 -9.05
CA VAL A 675 -0.15 31.30 -7.86
C VAL A 675 -1.30 30.30 -8.01
N VAL A 676 -1.88 29.87 -6.89
CA VAL A 676 -3.01 28.94 -6.88
C VAL A 676 -4.02 29.30 -5.79
N ASN A 677 -5.29 29.15 -6.12
CA ASN A 677 -6.42 29.26 -5.20
C ASN A 677 -7.52 28.30 -5.70
N SER A 678 -8.50 27.99 -4.87
CA SER A 678 -9.68 27.23 -5.28
C SER A 678 -10.83 28.15 -5.72
N VAL A 679 -11.73 27.59 -6.51
CA VAL A 679 -12.88 28.23 -7.14
C VAL A 679 -14.03 27.22 -7.13
N ASP A 680 -15.22 27.64 -6.68
CA ASP A 680 -16.43 26.82 -6.80
C ASP A 680 -17.00 26.93 -8.22
N ILE A 681 -17.25 25.78 -8.84
CA ILE A 681 -17.92 25.65 -10.13
C ILE A 681 -18.99 24.55 -10.00
N ASP A 682 -20.25 24.93 -10.22
CA ASP A 682 -21.44 24.06 -10.13
C ASP A 682 -21.59 23.32 -8.78
N GLY A 683 -21.14 23.93 -7.67
CA GLY A 683 -21.15 23.30 -6.34
C GLY A 683 -20.00 22.30 -6.15
N SER A 684 -18.92 22.43 -6.91
CA SER A 684 -17.72 21.60 -6.82
C SER A 684 -16.46 22.45 -6.79
N GLU A 685 -15.63 22.22 -5.78
CA GLU A 685 -14.35 22.92 -5.64
C GLU A 685 -13.34 22.48 -6.71
N LYS A 686 -12.70 23.46 -7.35
CA LYS A 686 -11.67 23.29 -8.39
C LYS A 686 -10.47 24.18 -8.10
N TYR A 687 -9.26 23.70 -8.35
CA TYR A 687 -8.04 24.48 -8.20
C TYR A 687 -7.66 25.14 -9.52
N LEU A 688 -7.39 26.45 -9.48
CA LEU A 688 -6.99 27.23 -10.65
C LEU A 688 -5.57 27.79 -10.43
N VAL A 689 -4.64 27.37 -11.27
CA VAL A 689 -3.24 27.80 -11.25
C VAL A 689 -3.05 28.91 -12.27
N LEU A 690 -2.77 30.14 -11.82
CA LEU A 690 -2.41 31.26 -12.69
C LEU A 690 -0.88 31.37 -12.78
N GLN A 691 -0.33 31.31 -13.99
CA GLN A 691 1.11 31.44 -14.24
C GLN A 691 1.41 32.62 -15.16
N GLU A 692 2.17 33.60 -14.68
CA GLU A 692 2.72 34.69 -15.50
C GLU A 692 4.18 34.43 -15.89
N PHE A 693 4.61 35.07 -16.98
CA PHE A 693 5.97 34.95 -17.52
C PHE A 693 6.64 36.32 -17.67
N GLY A 694 7.93 36.38 -17.33
CA GLY A 694 8.80 37.46 -17.79
C GLY A 694 9.01 37.40 -19.30
N SER A 695 9.18 38.55 -19.97
CA SER A 695 9.19 38.66 -21.44
C SER A 695 10.15 37.70 -22.18
N ARG A 696 11.30 37.37 -21.58
CA ARG A 696 12.23 36.34 -22.11
C ARG A 696 11.60 34.94 -22.09
N TYR A 697 10.94 34.58 -20.99
CA TYR A 697 10.32 33.27 -20.77
C TYR A 697 8.97 33.15 -21.49
N GLU A 698 8.18 34.22 -21.59
CA GLU A 698 6.91 34.28 -22.34
C GLU A 698 7.17 33.84 -23.79
N ALA A 699 8.13 34.49 -24.46
CA ALA A 699 8.53 34.13 -25.81
C ALA A 699 9.30 32.80 -25.92
N GLU A 700 9.74 32.16 -24.83
CA GLU A 700 10.36 30.83 -24.87
C GLU A 700 9.30 29.74 -24.75
N THR A 701 8.45 29.81 -23.72
CA THR A 701 7.27 28.96 -23.52
C THR A 701 6.39 28.97 -24.77
N LEU A 702 6.12 30.15 -25.33
CA LEU A 702 5.23 30.30 -26.48
C LEU A 702 5.92 30.07 -27.85
N ARG A 703 7.22 29.71 -27.87
CA ARG A 703 7.85 29.06 -29.04
C ARG A 703 7.85 27.54 -28.97
N SER A 704 7.62 26.96 -27.79
CA SER A 704 7.54 25.51 -27.64
C SER A 704 6.13 25.04 -27.95
N SER A 705 5.93 24.49 -29.16
CA SER A 705 4.64 23.90 -29.57
C SER A 705 4.14 22.87 -28.56
N LYS A 706 5.03 22.06 -27.97
CA LYS A 706 4.68 21.13 -26.89
C LYS A 706 4.13 21.84 -25.66
N LYS A 707 4.77 22.92 -25.18
CA LYS A 707 4.27 23.68 -24.01
C LYS A 707 2.95 24.40 -24.31
N ILE A 708 2.75 24.91 -25.53
CA ILE A 708 1.47 25.53 -25.95
C ILE A 708 0.35 24.49 -26.03
N THR A 709 0.57 23.38 -26.75
CA THR A 709 -0.51 22.44 -27.10
C THR A 709 -0.88 21.51 -25.93
N ASP A 710 0.08 21.16 -25.08
CA ASP A 710 -0.11 20.11 -24.05
C ASP A 710 -0.29 20.66 -22.61
N GLN A 711 0.02 21.94 -22.30
CA GLN A 711 0.05 22.44 -20.91
C GLN A 711 -1.08 23.43 -20.49
N PRO A 712 -1.31 24.59 -21.13
CA PRO A 712 -2.37 25.50 -20.72
C PRO A 712 -3.75 24.94 -21.03
N ASP A 713 -4.71 25.18 -20.14
CA ASP A 713 -6.13 24.91 -20.35
C ASP A 713 -6.86 26.17 -20.85
N VAL A 714 -6.44 27.36 -20.41
CA VAL A 714 -6.93 28.68 -20.83
C VAL A 714 -5.75 29.66 -20.92
N ILE A 715 -5.83 30.67 -21.79
CA ILE A 715 -4.91 31.82 -21.82
C ILE A 715 -5.65 33.10 -21.45
N VAL A 716 -5.15 33.83 -20.44
CA VAL A 716 -5.67 35.11 -19.99
C VAL A 716 -4.77 36.23 -20.53
N TYR A 717 -5.30 37.02 -21.46
CA TYR A 717 -4.61 38.16 -22.05
C TYR A 717 -4.93 39.44 -21.27
N VAL A 718 -3.90 40.01 -20.62
CA VAL A 718 -4.06 41.15 -19.71
C VAL A 718 -3.48 42.42 -20.33
N HIS A 719 -4.34 43.39 -20.59
CA HIS A 719 -3.96 44.72 -21.05
C HIS A 719 -4.26 45.78 -20.00
N ASP A 720 -3.79 46.99 -20.28
CA ASP A 720 -4.00 48.19 -19.49
C ASP A 720 -5.10 49.02 -20.20
N SER A 721 -6.08 49.54 -19.47
CA SER A 721 -7.10 50.43 -20.04
C SER A 721 -6.64 51.88 -20.17
N SER A 722 -5.54 52.26 -19.52
CA SER A 722 -4.91 53.58 -19.59
C SER A 722 -3.73 53.69 -20.58
N ASP A 723 -3.13 52.57 -21.04
CA ASP A 723 -2.14 52.57 -22.13
C ASP A 723 -2.75 52.14 -23.47
N THR A 724 -2.71 53.08 -24.42
CA THR A 724 -3.17 52.92 -25.82
C THR A 724 -2.45 51.81 -26.60
N ASN A 725 -1.28 51.36 -26.16
CA ASN A 725 -0.41 50.41 -26.86
C ASN A 725 -0.50 48.98 -26.30
N SER A 726 -0.87 48.82 -25.03
CA SER A 726 -0.87 47.54 -24.30
C SER A 726 -1.63 46.42 -25.01
N PHE A 727 -2.78 46.73 -25.63
CA PHE A 727 -3.57 45.76 -26.39
C PHE A 727 -2.86 45.28 -27.68
N SER A 728 -2.08 46.15 -28.34
CA SER A 728 -1.35 45.78 -29.55
C SER A 728 -0.33 44.65 -29.32
N TYR A 729 0.22 44.56 -28.10
CA TYR A 729 1.10 43.47 -27.67
C TYR A 729 0.40 42.12 -27.82
N ILE A 730 -0.85 42.01 -27.36
CA ILE A 730 -1.64 40.77 -27.43
C ILE A 730 -1.95 40.38 -28.87
N SER A 731 -2.31 41.35 -29.73
CA SER A 731 -2.59 41.10 -31.14
C SER A 731 -1.35 40.54 -31.86
N ASN A 732 -0.19 41.17 -31.69
CA ASN A 732 1.08 40.69 -32.21
C ASN A 732 1.41 39.28 -31.71
N LEU A 733 1.19 39.01 -30.42
CA LEU A 733 1.52 37.75 -29.77
C LEU A 733 0.63 36.59 -30.28
N ARG A 734 -0.68 36.81 -30.45
CA ARG A 734 -1.59 35.83 -31.09
C ARG A 734 -1.14 35.50 -32.52
N GLN A 735 -0.88 36.53 -33.33
CA GLN A 735 -0.44 36.37 -34.72
C GLN A 735 0.91 35.64 -34.83
N GLN A 736 1.84 35.89 -33.90
CA GLN A 736 3.17 35.28 -33.91
C GLN A 736 3.17 33.79 -33.54
N TYR A 737 2.23 33.34 -32.69
CA TYR A 737 2.27 32.02 -32.06
C TYR A 737 1.04 31.12 -32.30
N SER A 738 0.06 31.56 -33.12
CA SER A 738 -1.08 30.74 -33.58
C SER A 738 -1.92 30.15 -32.43
N LEU A 739 -2.18 30.98 -31.41
CA LEU A 739 -2.76 30.59 -30.12
C LEU A 739 -4.29 30.42 -30.13
N ASP A 740 -4.94 30.63 -31.28
CA ASP A 740 -6.42 30.69 -31.44
C ASP A 740 -7.14 29.33 -31.28
N HIS A 741 -6.39 28.27 -31.00
CA HIS A 741 -6.89 26.90 -30.78
C HIS A 741 -7.05 26.54 -29.28
N ILE A 742 -6.86 27.53 -28.40
CA ILE A 742 -6.93 27.42 -26.94
C ILE A 742 -8.01 28.40 -26.45
N PRO A 743 -8.84 28.07 -25.45
CA PRO A 743 -9.76 29.02 -24.83
C PRO A 743 -9.02 30.27 -24.33
N THR A 744 -9.56 31.46 -24.62
CA THR A 744 -8.92 32.75 -24.29
C THR A 744 -9.87 33.70 -23.60
N LEU A 745 -9.38 34.38 -22.57
CA LEU A 745 -10.06 35.47 -21.85
C LEU A 745 -9.28 36.77 -22.04
N PHE A 746 -9.98 37.91 -22.20
CA PHE A 746 -9.37 39.23 -22.30
C PHE A 746 -9.71 40.04 -21.05
N VAL A 747 -8.69 40.60 -20.39
CA VAL A 747 -8.83 41.34 -19.13
C VAL A 747 -8.27 42.75 -19.29
N ALA A 748 -9.13 43.75 -19.13
CA ALA A 748 -8.76 45.14 -19.02
C ALA A 748 -8.45 45.46 -17.55
N THR A 749 -7.18 45.71 -17.22
CA THR A 749 -6.77 46.17 -15.89
C THR A 749 -6.69 47.69 -15.83
N LYS A 750 -6.61 48.22 -14.59
CA LYS A 750 -6.56 49.66 -14.28
C LYS A 750 -7.81 50.45 -14.70
N SER A 751 -8.97 49.83 -14.55
CA SER A 751 -10.29 50.44 -14.81
C SER A 751 -10.67 51.55 -13.81
N ASP A 752 -9.87 51.73 -12.76
CA ASP A 752 -9.83 52.88 -11.85
C ASP A 752 -9.16 54.13 -12.46
N LEU A 753 -8.44 53.98 -13.59
CA LEU A 753 -7.78 55.08 -14.31
C LEU A 753 -8.59 55.52 -15.55
N ASP A 754 -8.33 56.73 -16.03
CA ASP A 754 -8.95 57.28 -17.24
C ASP A 754 -8.73 56.35 -18.45
N LEU A 755 -9.83 55.94 -19.08
CA LEU A 755 -9.80 54.99 -20.19
C LEU A 755 -9.25 55.65 -21.46
N ALA A 756 -8.10 55.17 -21.91
CA ALA A 756 -7.41 55.69 -23.08
C ALA A 756 -7.99 55.16 -24.38
N LEU A 757 -8.07 56.02 -25.40
CA LEU A 757 -8.47 55.65 -26.75
C LEU A 757 -7.39 54.76 -27.39
N GLN A 758 -7.54 53.44 -27.25
CA GLN A 758 -6.63 52.45 -27.82
C GLN A 758 -6.41 52.69 -29.33
N GLY A 759 -5.15 52.54 -29.75
CA GLY A 759 -4.70 53.04 -31.04
C GLY A 759 -5.46 52.45 -32.23
N ARG A 760 -5.80 53.29 -33.23
CA ARG A 760 -6.49 52.88 -34.47
C ARG A 760 -5.65 51.92 -35.33
N ALA A 761 -5.69 50.63 -35.01
CA ALA A 761 -5.26 49.54 -35.88
C ALA A 761 -6.18 48.32 -35.69
N THR A 762 -6.91 47.96 -36.76
CA THR A 762 -7.63 46.68 -37.02
C THR A 762 -8.67 46.12 -36.01
N THR A 763 -8.71 46.52 -34.75
CA THR A 763 -9.36 45.73 -33.67
C THR A 763 -10.89 45.67 -33.63
N PHE A 764 -11.64 46.50 -34.36
CA PHE A 764 -13.12 46.44 -34.30
C PHE A 764 -13.73 45.23 -35.03
N GLN A 765 -13.03 44.64 -36.00
CA GLN A 765 -13.48 43.43 -36.67
C GLN A 765 -13.08 42.17 -35.88
N ASP A 766 -11.80 42.04 -35.50
CA ASP A 766 -11.29 40.89 -34.76
C ASP A 766 -12.03 40.66 -33.42
N TYR A 767 -12.46 41.72 -32.74
CA TYR A 767 -13.22 41.62 -31.49
C TYR A 767 -14.62 41.02 -31.71
N TYR A 768 -15.32 41.42 -32.78
CA TYR A 768 -16.63 40.86 -33.14
C TYR A 768 -16.50 39.46 -33.76
N ASP A 769 -15.52 39.22 -34.63
CA ASP A 769 -15.29 37.91 -35.25
C ASP A 769 -14.87 36.85 -34.22
N CYS A 770 -14.22 37.25 -33.11
CA CYS A 770 -13.91 36.35 -32.00
C CYS A 770 -15.17 35.99 -31.18
N LEU A 771 -16.07 36.94 -30.95
CA LEU A 771 -17.38 36.71 -30.31
C LEU A 771 -18.30 35.83 -31.18
N LEU A 772 -18.35 36.11 -32.49
CA LEU A 772 -19.16 35.36 -33.47
C LEU A 772 -18.68 33.91 -33.70
N ARG A 773 -17.43 33.58 -33.37
CA ARG A 773 -16.93 32.20 -33.37
C ARG A 773 -17.18 31.47 -32.05
N ALA A 774 -17.19 32.19 -30.92
CA ALA A 774 -17.54 31.60 -29.63
C ALA A 774 -18.99 31.08 -29.63
N SER A 775 -19.91 31.81 -30.27
CA SER A 775 -21.32 31.43 -30.44
C SER A 775 -21.58 30.27 -31.43
N GLN A 776 -20.55 29.56 -31.90
CA GLN A 776 -20.68 28.38 -32.78
C GLN A 776 -20.19 27.08 -32.14
N ILE A 777 -19.88 27.09 -30.84
CA ILE A 777 -19.36 25.93 -30.09
C ILE A 777 -20.35 25.47 -28.99
N MET A 778 -21.48 26.18 -28.82
CA MET A 778 -22.53 25.88 -27.84
C MET A 778 -23.91 25.67 -28.49
N ASP A 779 -23.97 24.79 -29.50
CA ASP A 779 -25.23 24.19 -29.96
C ASP A 779 -25.26 22.71 -29.53
N VAL A 780 -26.00 22.42 -28.46
CA VAL A 780 -26.47 21.07 -28.10
C VAL A 780 -27.91 21.20 -27.59
N ASP A 781 -28.84 21.10 -28.54
CA ASP A 781 -30.30 21.01 -28.47
C ASP A 781 -30.97 21.04 -27.08
N LEU A 782 -31.72 22.13 -26.82
CA LEU A 782 -32.77 22.20 -25.79
C LEU A 782 -34.12 22.61 -26.43
N ASP A 783 -34.54 21.86 -27.45
CA ASP A 783 -35.89 22.00 -28.01
C ASP A 783 -36.93 21.33 -27.08
N MET A 784 -37.74 22.15 -26.43
CA MET A 784 -38.98 21.73 -25.77
C MET A 784 -40.14 22.59 -26.29
N ASP A 785 -41.03 22.01 -27.09
CA ASP A 785 -42.28 22.67 -27.46
C ASP A 785 -43.45 21.67 -27.60
N ALA A 786 -44.68 22.17 -27.61
CA ALA A 786 -45.86 21.43 -27.15
C ALA A 786 -47.05 21.37 -28.13
N SER A 787 -48.06 20.60 -27.72
CA SER A 787 -49.49 20.68 -28.10
C SER A 787 -50.03 19.91 -29.33
N SER A 788 -50.62 18.75 -29.01
CA SER A 788 -52.02 18.37 -29.32
C SER A 788 -52.56 18.16 -30.76
N SER A 789 -53.10 16.94 -30.95
CA SER A 789 -54.29 16.57 -31.76
C SER A 789 -54.16 16.62 -33.30
N THR A 790 -54.76 15.73 -34.12
CA THR A 790 -56.03 14.98 -34.01
C THR A 790 -55.98 13.66 -34.83
N GLY A 791 -56.88 12.68 -34.56
CA GLY A 791 -57.20 11.60 -35.52
C GLY A 791 -57.64 10.27 -34.90
N LEU A 792 -58.96 10.00 -34.85
CA LEU A 792 -59.53 8.75 -34.33
C LEU A 792 -60.57 8.15 -35.30
N GLN A 793 -60.39 6.89 -35.69
CA GLN A 793 -61.40 5.95 -36.23
C GLN A 793 -60.73 4.56 -36.30
N ALA A 794 -61.03 3.51 -35.53
CA ALA A 794 -62.21 3.01 -34.79
C ALA A 794 -63.12 2.06 -35.60
N ALA A 795 -63.05 0.74 -35.32
CA ALA A 795 -64.00 -0.29 -35.77
C ALA A 795 -63.99 -1.59 -34.91
N PHE A 796 -64.95 -1.68 -33.98
CA PHE A 796 -65.67 -2.87 -33.46
C PHE A 796 -64.98 -4.13 -32.88
N GLU A 797 -65.56 -4.56 -31.73
CA GLU A 797 -65.44 -5.86 -31.05
C GLU A 797 -66.55 -6.85 -31.56
N PRO A 798 -66.86 -8.04 -30.95
CA PRO A 798 -66.17 -8.80 -29.86
C PRO A 798 -66.08 -10.35 -30.03
N GLN A 799 -64.96 -10.95 -29.53
CA GLN A 799 -64.85 -12.28 -28.86
C GLN A 799 -65.29 -13.59 -29.61
N PRO A 800 -64.99 -14.83 -29.11
CA PRO A 800 -64.30 -15.25 -27.86
C PRO A 800 -63.12 -16.26 -28.01
N GLN A 801 -62.30 -16.40 -26.94
CA GLN A 801 -61.44 -17.55 -26.52
C GLN A 801 -60.41 -18.13 -27.55
N VAL A 802 -59.21 -18.59 -27.18
CA VAL A 802 -58.70 -19.19 -25.92
C VAL A 802 -57.38 -18.51 -25.49
N SER A 803 -57.05 -18.55 -24.20
CA SER A 803 -55.81 -18.02 -23.63
C SER A 803 -54.63 -19.00 -23.73
N ASP A 804 -53.47 -18.53 -24.21
CA ASP A 804 -52.18 -19.20 -24.02
C ASP A 804 -51.11 -18.19 -23.56
N VAL A 805 -50.22 -18.61 -22.66
CA VAL A 805 -49.27 -17.71 -21.98
C VAL A 805 -47.97 -17.61 -22.76
N ARG A 806 -47.46 -16.38 -22.95
CA ARG A 806 -46.08 -16.13 -23.39
C ARG A 806 -45.36 -15.19 -22.43
N THR A 807 -44.34 -15.72 -21.79
CA THR A 807 -43.35 -14.96 -21.01
C THR A 807 -42.46 -14.17 -21.97
N GLU A 808 -42.30 -12.86 -21.78
CA GLU A 808 -41.42 -12.05 -22.63
C GLU A 808 -39.95 -12.23 -22.25
N SER A 809 -39.11 -12.48 -23.25
CA SER A 809 -37.69 -12.80 -23.08
C SER A 809 -36.83 -11.54 -23.05
N GLN A 810 -36.09 -11.34 -21.96
CA GLN A 810 -34.96 -10.41 -21.95
C GLN A 810 -33.88 -10.89 -22.94
N GLN A 811 -33.30 -9.94 -23.68
CA GLN A 811 -32.29 -10.22 -24.70
C GLN A 811 -30.96 -10.63 -24.05
N HIS A 812 -30.74 -11.93 -23.87
CA HIS A 812 -29.40 -12.44 -23.65
C HIS A 812 -28.56 -12.26 -24.92
N GLN A 813 -27.43 -11.57 -24.80
CA GLN A 813 -26.32 -11.81 -25.72
C GLN A 813 -25.86 -13.27 -25.54
N PRO A 814 -25.42 -13.96 -26.60
CA PRO A 814 -24.81 -15.27 -26.45
C PRO A 814 -23.54 -15.13 -25.61
N LEU A 815 -23.53 -15.76 -24.42
CA LEU A 815 -22.34 -15.84 -23.59
C LEU A 815 -21.25 -16.59 -24.37
N ASP A 816 -20.03 -16.09 -24.30
CA ASP A 816 -18.85 -16.72 -24.88
C ASP A 816 -18.64 -18.11 -24.23
N PRO A 817 -18.64 -19.22 -24.99
CA PRO A 817 -18.48 -20.57 -24.45
C PRO A 817 -17.11 -20.80 -23.77
N ASP A 818 -16.09 -19.97 -24.07
CA ASP A 818 -14.76 -20.05 -23.46
C ASP A 818 -14.64 -19.17 -22.19
N ARG A 819 -15.69 -18.43 -21.79
CA ARG A 819 -15.71 -17.61 -20.58
C ARG A 819 -15.62 -18.48 -19.31
N LYS A 820 -14.57 -18.27 -18.51
CA LYS A 820 -14.35 -18.95 -17.23
C LYS A 820 -15.07 -18.23 -16.10
N MET A 821 -15.86 -18.97 -15.32
CA MET A 821 -16.58 -18.47 -14.16
C MET A 821 -16.32 -19.37 -12.94
N LEU A 822 -16.27 -18.78 -11.74
CA LEU A 822 -16.06 -19.47 -10.47
C LEU A 822 -17.16 -19.09 -9.47
N ASP A 823 -17.89 -20.10 -8.99
CA ASP A 823 -18.69 -20.01 -7.78
C ASP A 823 -17.91 -20.69 -6.64
N LEU A 824 -17.57 -19.92 -5.61
CA LEU A 824 -16.83 -20.37 -4.42
C LEU A 824 -17.70 -20.17 -3.17
N VAL A 825 -17.91 -21.20 -2.35
CA VAL A 825 -18.68 -21.09 -1.11
C VAL A 825 -17.81 -21.44 0.09
N PHE A 826 -17.76 -20.56 1.07
CA PHE A 826 -17.20 -20.87 2.39
C PHE A 826 -18.29 -21.44 3.28
N ILE A 827 -18.05 -22.61 3.86
CA ILE A 827 -18.81 -23.11 5.01
C ILE A 827 -17.95 -22.86 6.25
N GLN A 828 -18.41 -21.99 7.15
CA GLN A 828 -17.67 -21.55 8.31
C GLN A 828 -18.36 -22.01 9.60
N ASP A 829 -17.69 -22.92 10.32
CA ASP A 829 -18.01 -23.23 11.71
C ASP A 829 -17.92 -21.94 12.57
N CYS A 830 -18.90 -21.75 13.45
CA CYS A 830 -19.02 -20.59 14.34
C CYS A 830 -19.17 -20.98 15.83
N THR A 831 -18.78 -22.19 16.23
CA THR A 831 -18.72 -22.60 17.65
C THR A 831 -17.53 -21.95 18.38
N GLY A 832 -17.35 -22.23 19.67
CA GLY A 832 -16.44 -21.50 20.55
C GLY A 832 -14.95 -21.60 20.22
N SER A 833 -14.51 -22.66 19.52
CA SER A 833 -13.12 -22.91 19.12
C SER A 833 -12.66 -22.02 17.96
N GLN A 834 -13.56 -21.67 17.04
CA GLN A 834 -13.20 -21.09 15.73
C GLN A 834 -12.76 -19.63 15.72
N GLY A 835 -12.70 -18.95 16.87
CA GLY A 835 -12.45 -17.50 16.92
C GLY A 835 -11.22 -17.02 16.13
N SER A 836 -10.13 -17.79 16.13
CA SER A 836 -8.92 -17.50 15.34
C SER A 836 -9.10 -17.73 13.84
N TYR A 837 -9.85 -18.77 13.44
CA TYR A 837 -10.09 -19.09 12.04
C TYR A 837 -11.10 -18.13 11.39
N ILE A 838 -12.17 -17.76 12.10
CA ILE A 838 -13.10 -16.69 11.68
C ILE A 838 -12.31 -15.36 11.52
N SER A 839 -11.47 -15.01 12.50
CA SER A 839 -10.66 -13.78 12.42
C SER A 839 -9.70 -13.78 11.23
N SER A 840 -9.04 -14.92 10.96
CA SER A 840 -8.15 -15.07 9.79
C SER A 840 -8.93 -15.05 8.47
N ALA A 841 -10.08 -15.71 8.39
CA ALA A 841 -10.95 -15.70 7.22
C ALA A 841 -11.43 -14.28 6.90
N THR A 842 -11.95 -13.54 7.91
CA THR A 842 -12.38 -12.15 7.74
C THR A 842 -11.22 -11.26 7.30
N LYS A 843 -10.05 -11.31 7.99
CA LYS A 843 -8.88 -10.49 7.63
C LYS A 843 -8.39 -10.74 6.20
N ASN A 844 -8.44 -12.00 5.73
CA ASN A 844 -7.80 -12.40 4.48
C ASN A 844 -8.75 -12.57 3.29
N ILE A 845 -10.08 -12.47 3.45
CA ILE A 845 -11.04 -12.74 2.35
C ILE A 845 -10.80 -11.85 1.13
N GLU A 846 -10.49 -10.57 1.34
CA GLU A 846 -10.22 -9.63 0.25
C GLU A 846 -8.94 -10.01 -0.52
N ALA A 847 -7.87 -10.38 0.20
CA ALA A 847 -6.63 -10.89 -0.38
C ALA A 847 -6.82 -12.23 -1.11
N ILE A 848 -7.63 -13.14 -0.56
CA ILE A 848 -7.99 -14.42 -1.22
C ILE A 848 -8.69 -14.14 -2.56
N CYS A 849 -9.66 -13.24 -2.58
CA CYS A 849 -10.35 -12.84 -3.81
C CYS A 849 -9.41 -12.13 -4.80
N ALA A 850 -8.54 -11.24 -4.31
CA ALA A 850 -7.53 -10.55 -5.12
C ALA A 850 -6.57 -11.56 -5.79
N TYR A 851 -5.93 -12.44 -5.04
CA TYR A 851 -5.01 -13.44 -5.59
C TYR A 851 -5.68 -14.42 -6.57
N ILE A 852 -6.96 -14.77 -6.36
CA ILE A 852 -7.73 -15.56 -7.32
C ILE A 852 -7.94 -14.78 -8.64
N PHE A 853 -8.18 -13.47 -8.58
CA PHE A 853 -8.34 -12.63 -9.77
C PHE A 853 -7.00 -12.34 -10.48
N GLU A 854 -5.98 -11.91 -9.74
CA GLU A 854 -4.62 -11.61 -10.21
C GLU A 854 -3.92 -12.82 -10.84
N SER A 855 -4.34 -14.04 -10.52
CA SER A 855 -3.88 -15.27 -11.17
C SER A 855 -4.11 -15.32 -12.69
N GLY A 856 -4.94 -14.41 -13.24
CA GLY A 856 -5.27 -14.34 -14.66
C GLY A 856 -6.16 -15.48 -15.16
N LYS A 857 -6.74 -16.28 -14.26
CA LYS A 857 -7.64 -17.40 -14.61
C LYS A 857 -9.07 -16.96 -14.92
N LEU A 858 -9.47 -15.77 -14.46
CA LEU A 858 -10.77 -15.13 -14.68
C LEU A 858 -10.57 -13.83 -15.48
N GLN A 859 -11.59 -13.36 -16.21
CA GLN A 859 -11.47 -12.21 -17.13
C GLN A 859 -12.07 -10.92 -16.55
N HIS A 860 -13.13 -11.05 -15.75
CA HIS A 860 -13.88 -9.95 -15.16
C HIS A 860 -14.18 -10.27 -13.68
N GLN A 861 -14.32 -9.24 -12.83
CA GLN A 861 -14.60 -9.46 -11.40
C GLN A 861 -15.93 -10.20 -11.17
N GLU A 862 -16.93 -9.98 -12.04
CA GLU A 862 -18.20 -10.72 -12.08
C GLU A 862 -18.09 -12.22 -12.46
N ASP A 863 -16.93 -12.69 -12.94
CA ASP A 863 -16.68 -14.12 -13.10
C ASP A 863 -16.57 -14.83 -11.74
N LEU A 864 -16.09 -14.14 -10.71
CA LEU A 864 -16.05 -14.64 -9.33
C LEU A 864 -17.36 -14.30 -8.62
N ARG A 865 -17.98 -15.32 -8.01
CA ARG A 865 -18.96 -15.13 -6.94
C ARG A 865 -18.51 -15.89 -5.71
N VAL A 866 -18.50 -15.22 -4.57
CA VAL A 866 -18.26 -15.84 -3.28
C VAL A 866 -19.58 -15.93 -2.51
N GLY A 867 -19.83 -17.08 -1.88
CA GLY A 867 -20.94 -17.28 -0.97
C GLY A 867 -20.47 -17.73 0.40
N LEU A 868 -21.34 -17.59 1.41
CA LEU A 868 -21.05 -17.91 2.80
C LEU A 868 -22.23 -18.64 3.43
N VAL A 869 -21.92 -19.76 4.11
CA VAL A 869 -22.85 -20.49 4.98
C VAL A 869 -22.18 -20.68 6.33
N ALA A 870 -22.69 -20.02 7.36
CA ALA A 870 -22.22 -20.19 8.74
C ALA A 870 -23.07 -21.24 9.46
N PHE A 871 -22.48 -22.03 10.37
CA PHE A 871 -23.21 -23.02 11.17
C PHE A 871 -22.71 -23.13 12.62
N ARG A 872 -23.50 -23.80 13.48
CA ARG A 872 -23.24 -24.06 14.91
C ARG A 872 -23.91 -25.37 15.34
N ASP A 873 -23.89 -25.71 16.63
CA ASP A 873 -24.58 -26.89 17.18
C ASP A 873 -26.10 -26.88 16.96
N HIS A 874 -26.70 -28.07 17.07
CA HIS A 874 -28.15 -28.23 17.20
C HIS A 874 -28.63 -27.90 18.64
N PRO A 875 -29.91 -27.51 18.83
CA PRO A 875 -30.53 -27.41 20.15
C PRO A 875 -30.61 -28.78 20.86
N PRO A 876 -30.36 -28.89 22.18
CA PRO A 876 -30.23 -27.81 23.16
C PRO A 876 -28.85 -27.13 23.34
N GLN A 877 -27.82 -27.49 22.57
CA GLN A 877 -26.45 -27.01 22.78
C GLN A 877 -26.29 -25.53 22.34
N ASP A 878 -26.84 -25.16 21.19
CA ASP A 878 -27.08 -23.76 20.81
C ASP A 878 -28.57 -23.54 20.47
N HIS A 879 -29.05 -22.31 20.68
CA HIS A 879 -30.42 -21.86 20.44
C HIS A 879 -30.51 -20.63 19.51
N THR A 880 -29.38 -20.16 18.97
CA THR A 880 -29.26 -18.92 18.18
C THR A 880 -29.55 -19.14 16.69
N TYR A 881 -28.90 -20.13 16.07
CA TYR A 881 -29.17 -20.64 14.72
C TYR A 881 -28.40 -21.94 14.50
N ILE A 882 -28.94 -22.85 13.68
CA ILE A 882 -28.22 -24.06 13.22
C ILE A 882 -27.37 -23.70 12.00
N THR A 883 -27.97 -23.02 11.00
CA THR A 883 -27.28 -22.48 9.81
C THR A 883 -27.71 -21.04 9.50
N ARG A 884 -26.84 -20.30 8.80
CA ARG A 884 -27.11 -18.98 8.20
C ARG A 884 -26.52 -18.94 6.79
N ASN A 885 -27.38 -18.77 5.79
CA ASN A 885 -27.02 -18.66 4.38
C ASN A 885 -27.04 -17.19 3.95
N PHE A 886 -25.91 -16.67 3.45
CA PHE A 886 -25.77 -15.27 3.03
C PHE A 886 -25.93 -15.08 1.49
N GLY A 887 -26.19 -16.17 0.77
CA GLY A 887 -26.28 -16.20 -0.69
C GLY A 887 -24.92 -16.08 -1.39
N PHE A 888 -24.95 -15.88 -2.72
CA PHE A 888 -23.78 -15.52 -3.52
C PHE A 888 -23.67 -14.00 -3.69
N SER A 889 -22.45 -13.48 -3.73
CA SER A 889 -22.12 -12.08 -4.03
C SER A 889 -20.88 -11.99 -4.93
N SER A 890 -20.86 -11.01 -5.84
CA SER A 890 -19.64 -10.54 -6.51
C SER A 890 -19.08 -9.26 -5.86
N ASP A 891 -19.83 -8.62 -4.96
CA ASP A 891 -19.34 -7.58 -4.06
C ASP A 891 -18.58 -8.25 -2.90
N ILE A 892 -17.26 -8.13 -2.93
CA ILE A 892 -16.33 -8.69 -1.92
C ILE A 892 -16.49 -7.97 -0.58
N SER A 893 -16.70 -6.66 -0.58
CA SER A 893 -16.96 -5.85 0.62
C SER A 893 -18.25 -6.28 1.35
N LYS A 894 -19.28 -6.72 0.63
CA LYS A 894 -20.43 -7.42 1.26
C LYS A 894 -20.00 -8.72 1.94
N VAL A 895 -19.18 -9.54 1.30
CA VAL A 895 -18.74 -10.83 1.86
C VAL A 895 -17.83 -10.64 3.08
N HIS A 896 -16.92 -9.66 3.05
CA HIS A 896 -16.14 -9.24 4.21
C HIS A 896 -17.05 -8.77 5.35
N LYS A 897 -18.08 -7.97 5.06
CA LYS A 897 -19.07 -7.55 6.05
C LYS A 897 -19.85 -8.74 6.64
N ASP A 898 -20.33 -9.65 5.80
CA ASP A 898 -21.07 -10.84 6.21
C ASP A 898 -20.22 -11.77 7.10
N LEU A 899 -18.92 -11.95 6.78
CA LEU A 899 -17.93 -12.63 7.63
C LEU A 899 -17.67 -11.89 8.94
N SER A 900 -17.49 -10.57 8.92
CA SER A 900 -17.24 -9.75 10.12
C SER A 900 -18.41 -9.71 11.11
N GLY A 901 -19.62 -10.08 10.67
CA GLY A 901 -20.80 -10.26 11.50
C GLY A 901 -20.88 -11.63 12.20
N LEU A 902 -19.95 -12.54 11.92
CA LEU A 902 -19.83 -13.83 12.61
C LEU A 902 -18.99 -13.71 13.88
N TYR A 903 -19.34 -14.50 14.88
CA TYR A 903 -18.56 -14.62 16.11
C TYR A 903 -18.59 -16.07 16.59
N ALA A 904 -17.51 -16.51 17.25
CA ALA A 904 -17.41 -17.81 17.88
C ALA A 904 -18.27 -17.86 19.15
N SER A 905 -19.26 -18.74 19.21
CA SER A 905 -19.97 -19.11 20.45
C SER A 905 -20.79 -20.37 20.26
N GLY A 906 -20.91 -21.20 21.30
CA GLY A 906 -21.53 -22.52 21.25
C GLY A 906 -20.54 -23.58 21.74
N GLY A 907 -20.84 -24.85 21.47
CA GLY A 907 -20.09 -26.03 21.89
C GLY A 907 -20.78 -26.75 23.06
N GLY A 908 -21.04 -28.05 22.89
CA GLY A 908 -21.67 -28.89 23.92
C GLY A 908 -21.21 -30.34 23.93
N ASP A 909 -21.61 -31.13 22.93
CA ASP A 909 -21.43 -32.59 22.85
C ASP A 909 -20.27 -33.04 21.96
N GLY A 910 -19.74 -32.16 21.12
CA GLY A 910 -18.50 -32.35 20.36
C GLY A 910 -18.71 -32.25 18.85
N PRO A 911 -19.45 -33.19 18.22
CA PRO A 911 -19.87 -33.06 16.83
C PRO A 911 -20.86 -31.90 16.63
N GLU A 912 -20.99 -31.43 15.39
CA GLU A 912 -21.71 -30.19 15.04
C GLU A 912 -22.66 -30.36 13.84
N ALA A 913 -23.44 -29.30 13.52
CA ALA A 913 -24.39 -29.27 12.40
C ALA A 913 -23.78 -29.18 10.99
N VAL A 914 -22.58 -29.75 10.77
CA VAL A 914 -21.90 -29.81 9.46
C VAL A 914 -22.83 -30.36 8.37
N THR A 915 -23.63 -31.38 8.70
CA THR A 915 -24.62 -31.99 7.80
C THR A 915 -25.71 -30.98 7.38
N ALA A 916 -26.17 -30.13 8.29
CA ALA A 916 -27.14 -29.08 8.00
C ALA A 916 -26.55 -28.03 7.04
N ALA A 917 -25.28 -27.67 7.24
CA ALA A 917 -24.57 -26.73 6.38
C ALA A 917 -24.36 -27.27 4.96
N LEU A 918 -23.98 -28.55 4.81
CA LEU A 918 -23.88 -29.22 3.50
C LEU A 918 -25.24 -29.26 2.77
N ALA A 919 -26.33 -29.53 3.50
CA ALA A 919 -27.68 -29.51 2.95
C ALA A 919 -28.11 -28.10 2.50
N GLU A 920 -27.67 -27.06 3.20
CA GLU A 920 -27.95 -25.66 2.85
C GLU A 920 -27.17 -25.20 1.60
N VAL A 921 -25.90 -25.61 1.46
CA VAL A 921 -25.08 -25.32 0.26
C VAL A 921 -25.66 -25.94 -1.03
N LEU A 922 -26.35 -27.08 -0.92
CA LEU A 922 -27.08 -27.69 -2.03
C LEU A 922 -28.35 -26.92 -2.46
N LYS A 923 -28.79 -25.93 -1.69
CA LYS A 923 -29.94 -25.05 -2.04
C LYS A 923 -29.52 -23.74 -2.73
N MET A 924 -28.22 -23.42 -2.77
CA MET A 924 -27.71 -22.16 -3.31
C MET A 924 -27.83 -22.08 -4.84
N GLU A 925 -27.91 -20.86 -5.38
CA GLU A 925 -28.11 -20.58 -6.82
C GLU A 925 -26.81 -20.71 -7.63
N TRP A 926 -26.31 -21.93 -7.79
CA TRP A 926 -25.10 -22.27 -8.57
C TRP A 926 -25.27 -22.01 -10.08
N ARG A 927 -24.32 -21.29 -10.71
CA ARG A 927 -24.26 -21.09 -12.18
C ARG A 927 -23.92 -22.41 -12.87
N GLU A 928 -24.66 -22.81 -13.91
CA GLU A 928 -24.43 -24.10 -14.56
C GLU A 928 -23.02 -24.26 -15.15
N GLN A 929 -22.53 -23.22 -15.85
CA GLN A 929 -21.26 -23.20 -16.58
C GLN A 929 -20.03 -22.85 -15.73
N ALA A 930 -20.23 -22.44 -14.47
CA ALA A 930 -19.14 -22.12 -13.56
C ALA A 930 -18.49 -23.38 -12.98
N SER A 931 -17.20 -23.28 -12.67
CA SER A 931 -16.56 -24.19 -11.72
C SER A 931 -17.11 -23.94 -10.33
N LYS A 932 -17.40 -25.02 -9.60
CA LYS A 932 -18.17 -24.98 -8.35
C LYS A 932 -17.32 -25.56 -7.22
N MET A 933 -16.97 -24.73 -6.25
CA MET A 933 -16.05 -25.09 -5.19
C MET A 933 -16.62 -24.71 -3.84
N VAL A 934 -16.43 -25.59 -2.86
CA VAL A 934 -16.82 -25.38 -1.46
C VAL A 934 -15.58 -25.54 -0.61
N VAL A 935 -15.36 -24.63 0.34
CA VAL A 935 -14.32 -24.70 1.36
C VAL A 935 -15.01 -24.77 2.72
N LEU A 936 -14.99 -25.94 3.35
CA LEU A 936 -15.47 -26.15 4.71
C LEU A 936 -14.32 -25.95 5.69
N ILE A 937 -14.53 -25.14 6.74
CA ILE A 937 -13.57 -24.85 7.80
C ILE A 937 -14.26 -25.23 9.13
N ALA A 938 -13.71 -26.22 9.85
CA ALA A 938 -14.22 -26.70 11.15
C ALA A 938 -13.14 -27.45 11.95
N ASP A 939 -13.32 -27.58 13.27
CA ASP A 939 -12.50 -28.44 14.14
C ASP A 939 -13.23 -29.66 14.72
N ALA A 940 -14.49 -29.87 14.33
CA ALA A 940 -15.34 -30.98 14.75
C ALA A 940 -16.04 -31.72 13.57
N PRO A 941 -16.49 -32.98 13.76
CA PRO A 941 -17.22 -33.76 12.76
C PRO A 941 -18.74 -33.53 12.77
N PRO A 942 -19.49 -34.04 11.76
CA PRO A 942 -20.95 -34.18 11.86
C PRO A 942 -21.37 -35.26 12.87
N HIS A 943 -22.56 -35.06 13.45
CA HIS A 943 -23.28 -36.07 14.23
C HIS A 943 -23.51 -37.39 13.47
N GLY A 944 -23.53 -38.51 14.19
CA GLY A 944 -23.88 -39.85 13.70
C GLY A 944 -22.70 -40.68 13.16
N ILE A 945 -21.48 -40.15 13.10
CA ILE A 945 -20.29 -40.95 12.72
C ILE A 945 -19.79 -41.87 13.85
N GLY A 946 -20.39 -41.78 15.04
CA GLY A 946 -20.10 -42.63 16.20
C GLY A 946 -18.98 -42.11 17.11
N GLU A 947 -18.90 -40.79 17.29
CA GLU A 947 -17.91 -40.18 18.19
C GLU A 947 -18.27 -40.30 19.68
N TYR A 948 -17.26 -40.15 20.54
CA TYR A 948 -17.50 -40.07 21.97
C TYR A 948 -17.98 -38.69 22.39
N GLY A 949 -19.23 -38.60 22.84
CA GLY A 949 -19.87 -37.37 23.33
C GLY A 949 -21.19 -37.06 22.62
N ASP A 950 -21.31 -37.47 21.36
CA ASP A 950 -22.40 -37.17 20.42
C ASP A 950 -23.81 -37.29 21.05
N GLY A 951 -24.51 -36.16 21.13
CA GLY A 951 -25.89 -36.08 21.59
C GLY A 951 -26.90 -36.60 20.57
N PHE A 952 -26.47 -36.79 19.32
CA PHE A 952 -27.28 -37.22 18.18
C PHE A 952 -26.63 -38.40 17.45
N ASP A 953 -26.19 -39.41 18.22
CA ASP A 953 -25.48 -40.61 17.77
C ASP A 953 -26.24 -41.47 16.70
N ASP A 954 -27.55 -41.30 16.56
CA ASP A 954 -28.38 -41.92 15.51
C ASP A 954 -28.30 -41.17 14.15
N GLY A 955 -27.70 -39.97 14.09
CA GLY A 955 -27.60 -39.14 12.88
C GLY A 955 -28.05 -37.68 13.09
N SER A 956 -27.84 -36.84 12.07
CA SER A 956 -28.24 -35.42 12.12
C SER A 956 -29.73 -35.24 12.44
N PRO A 957 -30.10 -34.37 13.39
CA PRO A 957 -31.49 -34.06 13.74
C PRO A 957 -32.38 -33.62 12.57
N ASP A 958 -31.79 -33.07 11.50
CA ASP A 958 -32.52 -32.65 10.29
C ASP A 958 -32.95 -33.82 9.39
N GLY A 959 -32.51 -35.05 9.68
CA GLY A 959 -32.84 -36.26 8.93
C GLY A 959 -32.06 -36.45 7.61
N PHE A 960 -31.03 -35.65 7.37
CA PHE A 960 -30.12 -35.80 6.23
C PHE A 960 -28.91 -36.67 6.58
N ASP A 961 -28.42 -37.44 5.59
CA ASP A 961 -27.17 -38.19 5.67
C ASP A 961 -26.05 -37.45 4.90
N PRO A 962 -24.89 -37.15 5.52
CA PRO A 962 -23.86 -36.35 4.87
C PRO A 962 -23.13 -37.08 3.74
N LEU A 963 -23.05 -38.41 3.72
CA LEU A 963 -22.49 -39.15 2.58
C LEU A 963 -23.40 -39.02 1.35
N GLN A 964 -24.72 -39.01 1.56
CA GLN A 964 -25.69 -38.80 0.48
C GLN A 964 -25.61 -37.38 -0.07
N LEU A 965 -25.57 -36.35 0.79
CA LEU A 965 -25.39 -34.95 0.39
C LEU A 965 -24.09 -34.76 -0.42
N VAL A 966 -22.97 -35.32 0.04
CA VAL A 966 -21.66 -35.22 -0.63
C VAL A 966 -21.65 -35.92 -1.99
N ARG A 967 -22.34 -37.06 -2.14
CA ARG A 967 -22.54 -37.70 -3.46
C ARG A 967 -23.40 -36.84 -4.39
N GLU A 968 -24.41 -36.15 -3.87
CA GLU A 968 -25.19 -35.19 -4.67
C GLU A 968 -24.34 -33.97 -5.08
N MET A 969 -23.48 -33.46 -4.20
CA MET A 969 -22.50 -32.41 -4.54
C MET A 969 -21.59 -32.86 -5.69
N ALA A 970 -21.03 -34.07 -5.61
CA ALA A 970 -20.19 -34.64 -6.67
C ALA A 970 -20.94 -34.76 -8.02
N ALA A 971 -22.18 -35.28 -8.01
CA ALA A 971 -23.03 -35.39 -9.20
C ALA A 971 -23.47 -34.03 -9.79
N ARG A 972 -23.61 -33.00 -8.95
CA ARG A 972 -23.82 -31.59 -9.37
C ARG A 972 -22.53 -30.93 -9.88
N GLY A 973 -21.38 -31.59 -9.73
CA GLY A 973 -20.06 -31.14 -10.17
C GLY A 973 -19.33 -30.22 -9.18
N ILE A 974 -19.79 -30.18 -7.92
CA ILE A 974 -19.29 -29.34 -6.83
C ILE A 974 -18.13 -30.06 -6.12
N THR A 975 -16.96 -29.42 -6.08
CA THR A 975 -15.75 -29.93 -5.40
C THR A 975 -15.73 -29.43 -3.95
N LEU A 976 -15.59 -30.33 -2.95
CA LEU A 976 -15.45 -29.97 -1.54
C LEU A 976 -13.99 -30.05 -1.09
N PHE A 977 -13.44 -28.91 -0.70
CA PHE A 977 -12.20 -28.79 0.05
C PHE A 977 -12.54 -28.69 1.54
N PHE A 978 -11.78 -29.38 2.38
CA PHE A 978 -11.92 -29.31 3.82
C PHE A 978 -10.64 -28.81 4.47
N VAL A 979 -10.73 -27.71 5.19
CA VAL A 979 -9.67 -27.19 6.06
C VAL A 979 -9.88 -27.77 7.45
N ALA A 980 -9.00 -28.70 7.82
CA ALA A 980 -9.02 -29.35 9.12
C ALA A 980 -8.25 -28.48 10.13
N CYS A 981 -8.99 -27.89 11.06
CA CYS A 981 -8.43 -27.06 12.13
C CYS A 981 -7.84 -27.95 13.23
N GLU A 982 -6.51 -28.02 13.29
CA GLU A 982 -5.77 -28.96 14.13
C GLU A 982 -4.99 -28.22 15.24
N PRO A 983 -4.83 -28.80 16.45
CA PRO A 983 -4.91 -30.23 16.79
C PRO A 983 -6.27 -30.73 17.30
N ALA A 984 -7.35 -29.96 17.18
CA ALA A 984 -8.63 -30.29 17.80
C ALA A 984 -9.39 -31.40 17.04
N LEU A 985 -9.41 -31.36 15.70
CA LEU A 985 -10.09 -32.38 14.89
C LEU A 985 -9.54 -33.81 15.13
N SER A 986 -8.22 -33.98 15.27
CA SER A 986 -7.63 -35.29 15.59
C SER A 986 -7.83 -35.75 17.04
N GLY A 987 -8.56 -34.99 17.87
CA GLY A 987 -9.12 -35.48 19.13
C GLY A 987 -10.23 -36.50 18.94
N TYR A 988 -10.90 -36.49 17.77
CA TYR A 988 -12.00 -37.37 17.40
C TYR A 988 -11.51 -38.70 16.80
N SER A 989 -12.32 -39.76 16.96
CA SER A 989 -11.96 -41.15 16.65
C SER A 989 -11.99 -41.48 15.17
N TYR A 990 -12.88 -40.83 14.40
CA TYR A 990 -13.17 -41.11 12.99
C TYR A 990 -13.23 -39.85 12.11
N ALA A 991 -13.32 -38.64 12.71
CA ALA A 991 -13.46 -37.38 11.98
C ALA A 991 -12.46 -37.21 10.81
N THR A 992 -11.17 -37.43 11.04
CA THR A 992 -10.12 -37.33 10.00
C THR A 992 -10.42 -38.25 8.80
N ASP A 993 -10.86 -39.48 9.07
CA ASP A 993 -11.10 -40.51 8.05
C ASP A 993 -12.40 -40.20 7.27
N PHE A 994 -13.42 -39.69 7.97
CA PHE A 994 -14.66 -39.22 7.37
C PHE A 994 -14.42 -38.03 6.44
N TYR A 995 -13.64 -37.03 6.88
CA TYR A 995 -13.37 -35.84 6.10
C TYR A 995 -12.54 -36.15 4.84
N GLN A 996 -11.49 -36.96 4.97
CA GLN A 996 -10.72 -37.44 3.82
C GLN A 996 -11.62 -38.20 2.82
N ALA A 997 -12.58 -39.01 3.29
CA ALA A 997 -13.51 -39.70 2.41
C ALA A 997 -14.44 -38.75 1.64
N ILE A 998 -15.01 -37.72 2.28
CA ILE A 998 -15.93 -36.80 1.58
C ILE A 998 -15.21 -35.84 0.60
N THR A 999 -13.96 -35.46 0.90
CA THR A 999 -13.13 -34.74 -0.06
C THR A 999 -12.77 -35.63 -1.25
N ASN A 1000 -12.49 -36.92 -1.03
CA ASN A 1000 -12.23 -37.88 -2.11
C ASN A 1000 -13.47 -38.10 -2.99
N ILE A 1001 -14.67 -38.27 -2.41
CA ILE A 1001 -15.93 -38.45 -3.17
C ILE A 1001 -16.15 -37.30 -4.17
N THR A 1002 -15.85 -36.07 -3.78
CA THR A 1002 -16.03 -34.85 -4.61
C THR A 1002 -14.78 -34.44 -5.42
N SER A 1003 -13.70 -35.22 -5.38
CA SER A 1003 -12.41 -34.92 -6.01
C SER A 1003 -11.72 -33.63 -5.51
N GLY A 1004 -12.05 -33.20 -4.29
CA GLY A 1004 -11.36 -32.10 -3.59
C GLY A 1004 -10.11 -32.56 -2.85
N LEU A 1005 -9.76 -31.87 -1.76
CA LEU A 1005 -8.62 -32.18 -0.89
C LEU A 1005 -8.95 -31.88 0.58
N MET A 1006 -8.38 -32.67 1.47
CA MET A 1006 -8.28 -32.36 2.90
C MET A 1006 -6.97 -31.59 3.16
N LEU A 1007 -7.06 -30.48 3.89
CA LEU A 1007 -6.01 -29.51 4.11
C LEU A 1007 -5.81 -29.33 5.62
N PRO A 1008 -4.97 -30.15 6.28
CA PRO A 1008 -4.72 -30.01 7.72
C PRO A 1008 -3.92 -28.75 8.01
N LEU A 1009 -4.47 -27.85 8.83
CA LEU A 1009 -3.82 -26.59 9.21
C LEU A 1009 -3.67 -26.49 10.73
N THR A 1010 -2.41 -26.42 11.16
CA THR A 1010 -1.99 -26.26 12.56
C THR A 1010 -2.08 -24.82 13.09
N THR A 1011 -2.27 -23.84 12.19
CA THR A 1011 -2.36 -22.41 12.50
C THR A 1011 -3.28 -21.69 11.50
N ALA A 1012 -4.09 -20.74 11.96
CA ALA A 1012 -5.03 -20.00 11.13
C ALA A 1012 -4.36 -19.09 10.07
N ASP A 1013 -3.09 -18.74 10.21
CA ASP A 1013 -2.36 -17.88 9.24
C ASP A 1013 -2.08 -18.57 7.89
N LEU A 1014 -2.09 -19.90 7.87
CA LEU A 1014 -1.91 -20.71 6.65
C LEU A 1014 -3.21 -20.79 5.80
N LEU A 1015 -4.34 -20.36 6.36
CA LEU A 1015 -5.68 -20.50 5.78
C LEU A 1015 -5.78 -19.93 4.36
N ALA A 1016 -5.37 -18.67 4.18
CA ALA A 1016 -5.44 -17.99 2.89
C ALA A 1016 -4.59 -18.68 1.81
N HIS A 1017 -3.36 -19.08 2.17
CA HIS A 1017 -2.43 -19.75 1.27
C HIS A 1017 -2.96 -21.11 0.79
N ALA A 1018 -3.55 -21.89 1.70
CA ALA A 1018 -4.16 -23.18 1.38
C ALA A 1018 -5.38 -23.01 0.45
N ILE A 1019 -6.28 -22.07 0.77
CA ILE A 1019 -7.49 -21.79 -0.02
C ILE A 1019 -7.14 -21.36 -1.44
N VAL A 1020 -6.32 -20.31 -1.59
CA VAL A 1020 -5.93 -19.78 -2.91
C VAL A 1020 -5.26 -20.88 -3.73
N GLY A 1021 -4.36 -21.66 -3.13
CA GLY A 1021 -3.71 -22.76 -3.82
C GLY A 1021 -4.68 -23.81 -4.35
N SER A 1022 -5.62 -24.29 -3.52
CA SER A 1022 -6.56 -25.34 -3.92
C SER A 1022 -7.56 -24.88 -4.96
N VAL A 1023 -7.99 -23.61 -4.91
CA VAL A 1023 -8.83 -23.00 -5.96
C VAL A 1023 -8.07 -22.93 -7.28
N LEU A 1024 -6.82 -22.46 -7.28
CA LEU A 1024 -6.03 -22.32 -8.52
C LEU A 1024 -5.67 -23.68 -9.15
N GLU A 1025 -5.33 -24.68 -8.35
CA GLU A 1025 -5.13 -26.06 -8.82
C GLU A 1025 -6.41 -26.61 -9.49
N ASN A 1026 -7.57 -26.42 -8.86
CA ASN A 1026 -8.83 -26.96 -9.36
C ASN A 1026 -9.34 -26.22 -10.62
N LEU A 1027 -9.09 -24.92 -10.74
CA LEU A 1027 -9.36 -24.15 -11.97
C LEU A 1027 -8.52 -24.62 -13.17
N ASP A 1028 -7.31 -25.15 -12.94
CA ASP A 1028 -6.48 -25.73 -14.00
C ASP A 1028 -6.90 -27.18 -14.34
N MET A 1029 -7.28 -27.99 -13.35
CA MET A 1029 -7.86 -29.32 -13.62
C MET A 1029 -9.19 -29.25 -14.38
N GLU A 1030 -10.02 -28.22 -14.12
CA GLU A 1030 -11.31 -28.01 -14.81
C GLU A 1030 -11.17 -27.81 -16.33
N ARG A 1031 -10.05 -27.24 -16.80
CA ARG A 1031 -9.73 -27.22 -18.25
C ARG A 1031 -9.57 -28.64 -18.78
N LEU A 1032 -8.77 -29.46 -18.09
CA LEU A 1032 -8.48 -30.83 -18.50
C LEU A 1032 -9.74 -31.71 -18.45
N ILE A 1033 -10.60 -31.54 -17.45
CA ILE A 1033 -11.89 -32.25 -17.35
C ILE A 1033 -12.80 -31.92 -18.54
N LYS A 1034 -12.84 -30.65 -19.00
CA LYS A 1034 -13.56 -30.28 -20.23
C LYS A 1034 -12.95 -30.92 -21.49
N GLU A 1035 -11.62 -31.06 -21.56
CA GLU A 1035 -10.92 -31.62 -22.73
C GLU A 1035 -10.97 -33.16 -22.82
N VAL A 1036 -10.77 -33.89 -21.72
CA VAL A 1036 -10.69 -35.37 -21.71
C VAL A 1036 -11.89 -36.08 -21.10
N GLY A 1037 -12.71 -35.40 -20.29
CA GLY A 1037 -13.67 -36.04 -19.39
C GLY A 1037 -14.70 -36.92 -20.10
N GLN A 1038 -15.16 -36.55 -21.29
CA GLN A 1038 -16.08 -37.39 -22.07
C GLN A 1038 -15.46 -38.72 -22.52
N ALA A 1039 -14.16 -38.76 -22.83
CA ALA A 1039 -13.48 -39.99 -23.23
C ALA A 1039 -13.25 -40.89 -22.01
N VAL A 1040 -12.81 -40.28 -20.90
CA VAL A 1040 -12.57 -40.94 -19.61
C VAL A 1040 -13.86 -41.57 -19.07
N ALA A 1041 -14.96 -40.81 -19.00
CA ALA A 1041 -16.23 -41.29 -18.49
C ALA A 1041 -16.84 -42.43 -19.32
N ARG A 1042 -16.68 -42.41 -20.66
CA ARG A 1042 -17.12 -43.53 -21.53
C ARG A 1042 -16.41 -44.85 -21.21
N ARG A 1043 -15.15 -44.80 -20.80
CA ARG A 1043 -14.38 -46.01 -20.44
C ARG A 1043 -14.76 -46.56 -19.07
N ILE A 1044 -15.03 -45.68 -18.11
CA ILE A 1044 -15.48 -46.07 -16.76
C ILE A 1044 -16.92 -46.61 -16.81
N ILE A 1045 -17.85 -45.88 -17.43
CA ILE A 1045 -19.29 -46.20 -17.40
C ILE A 1045 -19.71 -47.14 -18.54
N GLY A 1046 -19.14 -46.96 -19.74
CA GLY A 1046 -19.50 -47.73 -20.94
C GLY A 1046 -18.65 -48.98 -21.18
N GLU A 1047 -17.38 -48.98 -20.77
CA GLU A 1047 -16.47 -50.14 -20.87
C GLU A 1047 -16.22 -50.83 -19.52
N ASN A 1048 -16.81 -50.32 -18.43
CA ASN A 1048 -16.74 -50.85 -17.06
C ASN A 1048 -15.29 -51.06 -16.55
N GLN A 1049 -14.39 -50.15 -16.91
CA GLN A 1049 -12.98 -50.14 -16.46
C GLN A 1049 -12.82 -49.48 -15.09
N SER A 1050 -11.84 -49.93 -14.31
CA SER A 1050 -11.53 -49.34 -13.00
C SER A 1050 -11.09 -47.89 -13.13
N VAL A 1051 -11.55 -47.04 -12.21
CA VAL A 1051 -11.11 -45.64 -12.07
C VAL A 1051 -9.58 -45.57 -11.96
N ASP A 1052 -8.94 -46.50 -11.25
CA ASP A 1052 -7.50 -46.47 -11.01
C ASP A 1052 -6.67 -46.95 -12.22
N ASP A 1053 -7.24 -47.78 -13.09
CA ASP A 1053 -6.60 -48.17 -14.35
C ASP A 1053 -6.69 -47.03 -15.38
N VAL A 1054 -7.87 -46.42 -15.51
CA VAL A 1054 -8.09 -45.27 -16.40
C VAL A 1054 -7.30 -44.05 -15.92
N ALA A 1055 -7.15 -43.83 -14.61
CA ALA A 1055 -6.33 -42.76 -14.05
C ALA A 1055 -4.82 -42.95 -14.33
N ARG A 1056 -4.31 -44.19 -14.31
CA ARG A 1056 -2.92 -44.49 -14.69
C ARG A 1056 -2.66 -44.20 -16.17
N GLU A 1057 -3.51 -44.68 -17.06
CA GLU A 1057 -3.38 -44.40 -18.50
C GLU A 1057 -3.56 -42.91 -18.83
N LEU A 1058 -4.44 -42.21 -18.12
CA LEU A 1058 -4.63 -40.76 -18.25
C LEU A 1058 -3.39 -40.00 -17.75
N HIS A 1059 -2.80 -40.39 -16.62
CA HIS A 1059 -1.57 -39.80 -16.10
C HIS A 1059 -0.43 -39.93 -17.13
N GLU A 1060 -0.20 -41.13 -17.69
CA GLU A 1060 0.79 -41.34 -18.74
C GLU A 1060 0.48 -40.50 -20.00
N THR A 1061 -0.78 -40.43 -20.42
CA THR A 1061 -1.21 -39.67 -21.59
C THR A 1061 -0.99 -38.17 -21.44
N LEU A 1062 -1.34 -37.59 -20.28
CA LEU A 1062 -1.14 -36.16 -19.99
C LEU A 1062 0.34 -35.83 -19.81
N ARG A 1063 1.10 -36.73 -19.19
CA ARG A 1063 2.56 -36.62 -19.04
C ARG A 1063 3.27 -36.63 -20.40
N LEU A 1064 2.88 -37.51 -21.33
CA LEU A 1064 3.42 -37.54 -22.70
C LEU A 1064 3.05 -36.30 -23.54
N ARG A 1065 2.05 -35.53 -23.12
CA ARG A 1065 1.73 -34.21 -23.71
C ARG A 1065 2.52 -33.05 -23.09
N ASN A 1066 3.32 -33.32 -22.04
CA ASN A 1066 3.95 -32.31 -21.17
C ASN A 1066 2.94 -31.35 -20.52
N GLU A 1067 1.73 -31.81 -20.19
CA GLU A 1067 0.75 -31.00 -19.45
C GLU A 1067 1.23 -30.78 -18.01
N SER A 1068 1.31 -29.51 -17.60
CA SER A 1068 1.69 -29.08 -16.26
C SER A 1068 0.53 -28.42 -15.53
N THR A 1069 0.43 -28.65 -14.23
CA THR A 1069 -0.56 -27.98 -13.36
C THR A 1069 0.11 -27.44 -12.11
N LYS A 1070 -0.56 -26.47 -11.47
CA LYS A 1070 -0.25 -26.07 -10.10
C LYS A 1070 -0.74 -27.15 -9.15
N LYS A 1071 0.05 -27.45 -8.13
CA LYS A 1071 -0.24 -28.39 -7.05
C LYS A 1071 0.00 -27.71 -5.70
N VAL A 1072 -0.96 -27.80 -4.80
CA VAL A 1072 -0.74 -27.47 -3.38
C VAL A 1072 0.06 -28.58 -2.72
N VAL A 1073 1.13 -28.20 -2.03
CA VAL A 1073 1.91 -29.09 -1.16
C VAL A 1073 1.82 -28.55 0.26
N ILE A 1074 0.96 -29.16 1.06
CA ILE A 1074 0.91 -28.95 2.51
C ILE A 1074 1.71 -30.09 3.15
N GLU A 1075 2.53 -29.78 4.15
CA GLU A 1075 3.19 -30.79 4.97
C GLU A 1075 2.14 -31.63 5.73
N SER A 1076 2.11 -32.94 5.48
CA SER A 1076 1.23 -33.85 6.21
C SER A 1076 1.66 -33.97 7.67
N ILE A 1077 0.74 -33.65 8.57
CA ILE A 1077 0.89 -33.89 10.00
C ILE A 1077 0.32 -35.25 10.42
N TYR A 1078 -0.33 -35.99 9.52
CA TYR A 1078 -0.96 -37.29 9.82
C TYR A 1078 -0.03 -38.47 9.51
N LYS A 1079 -0.02 -39.48 10.38
CA LYS A 1079 0.65 -40.77 10.15
C LYS A 1079 -0.31 -41.71 9.43
N GLU A 1080 0.16 -42.39 8.39
CA GLU A 1080 -0.67 -43.40 7.72
C GLU A 1080 -0.96 -44.59 8.65
N SER A 1081 -2.16 -45.16 8.55
CA SER A 1081 -2.53 -46.42 9.18
C SER A 1081 -3.51 -47.19 8.32
N GLU A 1082 -3.46 -48.52 8.39
CA GLU A 1082 -4.36 -49.39 7.62
C GLU A 1082 -5.79 -49.35 8.18
N GLU A 1083 -5.99 -49.00 9.45
CA GLU A 1083 -7.29 -48.65 10.02
C GLU A 1083 -7.87 -47.38 9.40
N ALA A 1084 -7.07 -46.31 9.24
CA ALA A 1084 -7.54 -45.08 8.59
C ALA A 1084 -7.85 -45.31 7.10
N LYS A 1085 -6.97 -46.00 6.36
CA LYS A 1085 -7.22 -46.38 4.95
C LYS A 1085 -8.46 -47.25 4.81
N HIS A 1086 -8.69 -48.18 5.73
CA HIS A 1086 -9.93 -48.97 5.80
C HIS A 1086 -11.15 -48.09 6.04
N ASN A 1087 -11.12 -47.18 7.02
CA ASN A 1087 -12.24 -46.28 7.34
C ASN A 1087 -12.59 -45.35 6.17
N VAL A 1088 -11.59 -44.74 5.53
CA VAL A 1088 -11.76 -43.90 4.33
C VAL A 1088 -12.46 -44.70 3.22
N ASN A 1089 -12.02 -45.94 2.97
CA ASN A 1089 -12.66 -46.82 1.99
C ASN A 1089 -14.09 -47.22 2.37
N VAL A 1090 -14.36 -47.48 3.66
CA VAL A 1090 -15.73 -47.74 4.17
C VAL A 1090 -16.64 -46.54 3.91
N PHE A 1091 -16.25 -45.33 4.31
CA PHE A 1091 -17.04 -44.11 4.07
C PHE A 1091 -17.21 -43.81 2.57
N MET A 1092 -16.18 -44.03 1.74
CA MET A 1092 -16.27 -43.83 0.29
C MET A 1092 -17.26 -44.80 -0.39
N MET A 1093 -17.45 -46.01 0.14
CA MET A 1093 -18.27 -47.07 -0.48
C MET A 1093 -19.67 -47.24 0.14
N ALA A 1094 -19.87 -46.84 1.41
CA ALA A 1094 -21.15 -46.98 2.09
C ALA A 1094 -22.23 -46.01 1.56
N PRO A 1095 -23.50 -46.43 1.39
CA PRO A 1095 -24.58 -45.57 0.93
C PRO A 1095 -25.18 -44.68 2.04
N SER A 1096 -24.88 -44.94 3.31
CA SER A 1096 -25.23 -44.11 4.47
C SER A 1096 -24.21 -44.26 5.60
N LEU A 1097 -24.23 -43.34 6.57
CA LEU A 1097 -23.49 -43.49 7.84
C LEU A 1097 -23.93 -44.71 8.63
N ALA A 1098 -25.21 -45.09 8.58
CA ALA A 1098 -25.72 -46.27 9.28
C ALA A 1098 -25.14 -47.59 8.72
N ASP A 1099 -24.80 -47.62 7.43
CA ASP A 1099 -24.09 -48.74 6.80
C ASP A 1099 -22.56 -48.69 7.03
N ALA A 1100 -21.99 -47.48 7.12
CA ALA A 1100 -20.56 -47.27 7.37
C ALA A 1100 -20.15 -47.62 8.80
N ARG A 1101 -20.89 -47.08 9.78
CA ARG A 1101 -20.55 -47.08 11.22
C ARG A 1101 -20.25 -48.46 11.81
N PRO A 1102 -20.97 -49.55 11.49
CA PRO A 1102 -20.67 -50.90 12.00
C PRO A 1102 -19.36 -51.51 11.45
N LEU A 1103 -18.76 -50.92 10.41
CA LEU A 1103 -17.57 -51.42 9.73
C LEU A 1103 -16.30 -50.62 10.06
N LEU A 1104 -16.41 -49.53 10.82
CA LEU A 1104 -15.29 -48.68 11.20
C LEU A 1104 -14.35 -49.36 12.20
N LYS A 1105 -13.05 -49.09 12.08
CA LYS A 1105 -11.99 -49.54 12.99
C LYS A 1105 -11.43 -48.35 13.73
N ARG A 1106 -11.27 -48.44 15.05
CA ARG A 1106 -10.64 -47.37 15.82
C ARG A 1106 -9.14 -47.34 15.55
N VAL A 1107 -8.63 -46.25 14.98
CA VAL A 1107 -7.19 -46.00 14.86
C VAL A 1107 -6.57 -45.97 16.26
N HIS A 1108 -5.48 -46.72 16.47
CA HIS A 1108 -4.83 -46.86 17.77
C HIS A 1108 -3.61 -45.95 17.91
N GLY A 1109 -3.46 -45.32 19.08
CA GLY A 1109 -2.34 -44.41 19.36
C GLY A 1109 -2.65 -42.97 18.95
N THR A 1110 -1.64 -42.30 18.37
CA THR A 1110 -1.72 -40.91 17.91
C THR A 1110 -1.92 -40.88 16.39
N ARG A 1111 -2.85 -40.05 15.90
CA ARG A 1111 -3.05 -39.80 14.47
C ARG A 1111 -1.93 -38.98 13.82
N PHE A 1112 -1.14 -38.27 14.63
CA PHE A 1112 -0.09 -37.38 14.13
C PHE A 1112 1.26 -38.07 13.89
N THR A 1113 2.05 -37.53 12.96
CA THR A 1113 3.45 -37.91 12.74
C THR A 1113 4.31 -37.57 13.95
N ASP A 1114 5.32 -38.40 14.20
CA ASP A 1114 6.29 -38.20 15.28
C ASP A 1114 7.04 -36.86 15.15
N LYS A 1115 7.28 -36.40 13.91
CA LYS A 1115 7.81 -35.06 13.59
C LYS A 1115 6.93 -33.94 14.16
N TYR A 1116 5.63 -33.96 13.91
CA TYR A 1116 4.70 -32.96 14.45
C TYR A 1116 4.64 -33.02 15.99
N LEU A 1117 4.59 -34.22 16.57
CA LEU A 1117 4.53 -34.40 18.02
C LEU A 1117 5.79 -33.88 18.72
N GLN A 1118 6.98 -34.15 18.19
CA GLN A 1118 8.23 -33.58 18.69
C GLN A 1118 8.24 -32.05 18.59
N SER A 1119 7.77 -31.51 17.46
CA SER A 1119 7.68 -30.06 17.25
C SER A 1119 6.78 -29.36 18.29
N ARG A 1120 5.64 -29.98 18.63
CA ARG A 1120 4.68 -29.53 19.64
C ARG A 1120 5.18 -29.74 21.08
N GLN A 1121 5.96 -30.79 21.34
CA GLN A 1121 6.58 -31.00 22.66
C GLN A 1121 7.66 -29.94 22.98
N HIS A 1122 8.39 -29.45 21.98
CA HIS A 1122 9.32 -28.33 22.16
C HIS A 1122 8.62 -27.03 22.57
N LEU A 1123 7.45 -26.72 21.95
CA LEU A 1123 6.60 -25.60 22.36
C LEU A 1123 6.04 -25.75 23.79
N SER A 1124 5.88 -26.98 24.28
CA SER A 1124 5.23 -27.26 25.57
C SER A 1124 6.16 -27.21 26.80
N ARG A 1125 7.48 -27.04 26.62
CA ARG A 1125 8.49 -27.22 27.70
C ARG A 1125 8.82 -25.97 28.53
N HIS A 1126 8.21 -24.81 28.25
CA HIS A 1126 8.43 -23.59 29.03
C HIS A 1126 7.42 -23.34 30.17
N SER A 1127 6.46 -24.24 30.39
CA SER A 1127 5.52 -24.16 31.52
C SER A 1127 5.97 -25.03 32.71
N TYR A 1128 6.31 -24.39 33.82
CA TYR A 1128 6.49 -25.05 35.13
C TYR A 1128 5.13 -25.41 35.79
N PRO A 1129 5.08 -26.36 36.74
CA PRO A 1129 3.87 -27.17 36.95
C PRO A 1129 2.73 -26.51 37.74
N MET A 1130 1.51 -26.88 37.37
CA MET A 1130 0.24 -26.47 37.98
C MET A 1130 0.08 -26.89 39.45
N GLY A 1131 -0.50 -26.00 40.26
CA GLY A 1131 -1.12 -26.36 41.54
C GLY A 1131 -2.46 -27.07 41.31
N SER A 1132 -2.65 -28.23 41.95
CA SER A 1132 -3.86 -29.05 41.80
C SER A 1132 -4.95 -28.71 42.82
N LEU A 1133 -6.21 -28.62 42.38
CA LEU A 1133 -7.50 -28.75 43.10
C LEU A 1133 -8.60 -28.72 42.01
N TYR A 1134 -9.69 -29.51 41.96
CA TYR A 1134 -10.26 -30.57 42.81
C TYR A 1134 -10.75 -31.76 41.94
N THR A 1135 -10.85 -32.97 42.51
CA THR A 1135 -11.77 -34.02 42.03
C THR A 1135 -12.45 -34.74 43.20
N PRO A 1136 -13.79 -35.00 43.15
CA PRO A 1136 -14.51 -35.75 44.18
C PRO A 1136 -14.50 -37.27 43.90
N SER A 1137 -14.55 -38.09 44.95
CA SER A 1137 -14.42 -39.55 44.85
C SER A 1137 -15.74 -40.31 44.64
N ARG A 1138 -15.69 -41.43 43.89
CA ARG A 1138 -16.50 -42.62 44.22
C ARG A 1138 -15.86 -43.94 43.77
N SER A 1139 -16.39 -45.05 44.27
CA SER A 1139 -15.71 -46.35 44.42
C SER A 1139 -16.14 -47.46 43.44
N PRO A 1140 -15.24 -48.38 43.03
CA PRO A 1140 -15.58 -49.57 42.25
C PRO A 1140 -16.01 -50.79 43.13
N PRO A 1141 -16.74 -51.78 42.55
CA PRO A 1141 -17.07 -53.07 43.18
C PRO A 1141 -15.91 -54.10 43.13
N PRO A 1142 -16.00 -55.28 43.81
CA PRO A 1142 -14.79 -55.90 44.38
C PRO A 1142 -14.47 -57.38 43.99
N LYS A 1143 -13.20 -57.77 44.29
CA LYS A 1143 -12.57 -59.13 44.27
C LYS A 1143 -12.15 -59.61 42.86
N ILE A 1144 -11.13 -60.47 42.65
CA ILE A 1144 -10.47 -61.52 43.48
C ILE A 1144 -8.91 -61.43 43.42
N LYS A 1145 -8.17 -62.08 44.36
CA LYS A 1145 -6.67 -62.22 44.41
C LYS A 1145 -6.22 -63.68 44.17
N PRO A 1146 -5.00 -63.97 43.64
CA PRO A 1146 -3.78 -64.24 44.47
C PRO A 1146 -2.45 -63.64 43.91
N LEU A 1147 -1.58 -62.96 44.69
CA LEU A 1147 -0.42 -63.41 45.51
C LEU A 1147 0.97 -63.48 44.77
N PRO A 1148 2.15 -63.42 45.46
CA PRO A 1148 3.27 -62.58 45.00
C PRO A 1148 4.73 -63.12 45.12
N THR A 1149 5.72 -62.32 44.67
CA THR A 1149 7.15 -62.28 45.09
C THR A 1149 7.61 -60.80 45.00
N VAL A 1150 8.23 -60.09 45.97
CA VAL A 1150 9.30 -60.33 46.96
C VAL A 1150 10.69 -60.34 46.31
N THR A 1151 11.47 -59.24 46.36
CA THR A 1151 12.49 -59.05 47.43
C THR A 1151 13.07 -57.61 47.55
N ARG A 1152 13.13 -57.10 48.79
CA ARG A 1152 14.25 -56.44 49.53
C ARG A 1152 15.03 -55.22 48.96
N SER A 1153 14.90 -54.10 49.70
CA SER A 1153 15.92 -53.02 49.94
C SER A 1153 16.94 -53.49 51.04
N PRO A 1154 17.87 -52.70 51.69
CA PRO A 1154 17.88 -51.25 52.08
C PRO A 1154 19.32 -50.59 52.08
N PRO A 1155 19.76 -49.72 53.03
CA PRO A 1155 19.38 -48.32 53.39
C PRO A 1155 20.55 -47.29 53.47
N SER A 1156 20.26 -45.98 53.63
CA SER A 1156 20.70 -45.11 54.77
C SER A 1156 20.51 -43.60 54.52
N SER A 1157 20.81 -42.73 55.50
CA SER A 1157 20.20 -41.38 55.70
C SER A 1157 20.96 -40.57 56.80
N PRO A 1158 20.60 -39.31 57.22
CA PRO A 1158 19.81 -38.22 56.61
C PRO A 1158 20.54 -36.82 56.74
N PRO A 1159 20.01 -35.62 57.17
CA PRO A 1159 20.46 -34.32 56.60
C PRO A 1159 20.89 -33.21 57.61
N ARG A 1160 21.18 -31.97 57.14
CA ARG A 1160 21.11 -30.74 57.98
C ARG A 1160 20.82 -29.45 57.18
N LYS A 1161 20.65 -28.32 57.88
CA LYS A 1161 19.90 -27.11 57.45
C LYS A 1161 20.75 -25.96 56.86
N VAL A 1162 20.12 -25.23 55.94
CA VAL A 1162 19.98 -23.76 55.82
C VAL A 1162 21.01 -22.86 56.51
N VAL A 1163 21.67 -22.01 55.70
CA VAL A 1163 21.92 -20.58 55.97
C VAL A 1163 21.57 -19.80 54.69
N SER A 1164 21.08 -18.57 54.84
CA SER A 1164 20.80 -17.62 53.77
C SER A 1164 21.67 -16.39 53.94
N ASP A 1165 22.27 -15.85 52.88
CA ASP A 1165 22.86 -14.51 52.88
C ASP A 1165 22.78 -13.87 51.49
N PHE A 1166 22.76 -12.53 51.47
CA PHE A 1166 22.57 -11.68 50.28
C PHE A 1166 23.79 -10.76 50.14
N ALA A 1167 24.51 -10.86 49.03
CA ALA A 1167 25.47 -9.86 48.55
C ALA A 1167 25.87 -10.18 47.10
N THR A 1168 26.27 -9.27 46.22
CA THR A 1168 26.14 -7.80 46.02
C THR A 1168 26.72 -7.57 44.61
N PHE A 1169 26.39 -6.48 43.91
CA PHE A 1169 26.99 -6.15 42.61
C PHE A 1169 28.53 -6.23 42.60
N GLY A 1170 29.08 -6.89 41.58
CA GLY A 1170 30.51 -6.92 41.27
C GLY A 1170 30.72 -6.69 39.78
N VAL A 1171 31.22 -5.50 39.41
CA VAL A 1171 31.49 -5.14 38.01
C VAL A 1171 32.70 -5.92 37.50
N SER A 1172 32.58 -6.55 36.33
CA SER A 1172 33.72 -6.89 35.48
C SER A 1172 33.78 -5.94 34.29
N LYS A 1173 34.99 -5.64 33.82
CA LYS A 1173 35.24 -4.80 32.64
C LYS A 1173 35.63 -5.66 31.44
N ASN A 1174 35.57 -5.04 30.26
CA ASN A 1174 36.01 -5.59 28.97
C ASN A 1174 35.12 -6.75 28.48
N ALA A 1175 34.11 -6.43 27.68
CA ALA A 1175 33.48 -7.40 26.78
C ALA A 1175 34.32 -7.45 25.50
N SER A 1176 34.90 -8.62 25.19
CA SER A 1176 35.60 -8.86 23.92
C SER A 1176 34.66 -9.47 22.87
N VAL A 1177 35.10 -9.48 21.61
CA VAL A 1177 34.25 -9.67 20.43
C VAL A 1177 34.23 -11.13 19.93
N PHE A 1178 35.22 -11.97 20.26
CA PHE A 1178 35.38 -13.30 19.66
C PHE A 1178 34.66 -14.42 20.46
N GLY A 1179 33.52 -14.08 21.08
CA GLY A 1179 32.83 -14.91 22.08
C GLY A 1179 31.33 -15.14 21.86
N THR A 1180 30.80 -14.94 20.65
CA THR A 1180 29.35 -15.06 20.39
C THR A 1180 28.89 -16.50 20.16
N ALA A 1181 28.65 -17.24 21.24
CA ALA A 1181 27.55 -18.20 21.22
C ALA A 1181 26.23 -17.42 21.02
N VAL A 1182 25.46 -17.74 19.97
CA VAL A 1182 24.28 -16.94 19.58
C VAL A 1182 23.11 -17.21 20.53
N GLY A 1183 23.11 -16.52 21.67
CA GLY A 1183 21.95 -16.44 22.54
C GLY A 1183 20.80 -15.71 21.84
N SER A 1184 19.64 -16.37 21.78
CA SER A 1184 18.42 -15.78 21.21
C SER A 1184 18.00 -14.54 22.01
N SER A 1185 17.65 -13.48 21.28
CA SER A 1185 16.89 -12.36 21.81
C SER A 1185 15.85 -11.97 20.75
N PRO A 1186 14.80 -11.20 21.10
CA PRO A 1186 13.53 -11.19 20.36
C PRO A 1186 13.49 -10.41 19.03
N PHE A 1187 14.59 -10.38 18.27
CA PHE A 1187 14.76 -9.54 17.08
C PHE A 1187 15.41 -10.24 15.87
N SER A 1188 15.34 -11.57 15.80
CA SER A 1188 15.93 -12.34 14.70
C SER A 1188 15.00 -13.48 14.24
N LEU A 1189 14.10 -13.15 13.30
CA LEU A 1189 13.37 -14.13 12.48
C LEU A 1189 13.99 -14.20 11.08
N ALA A 1190 15.14 -14.86 10.96
CA ALA A 1190 15.87 -15.07 9.71
C ALA A 1190 16.41 -16.51 9.63
N GLY A 1191 15.57 -17.46 9.24
CA GLY A 1191 15.87 -18.89 9.20
C GLY A 1191 16.65 -19.35 7.96
N GLY A 1192 17.81 -18.74 7.68
CA GLY A 1192 18.63 -19.09 6.51
C GLY A 1192 19.54 -20.30 6.75
N LYS A 1193 19.29 -21.42 6.06
CA LYS A 1193 20.29 -22.50 5.89
C LYS A 1193 20.82 -22.49 4.46
N ALA A 1194 22.15 -22.39 4.32
CA ALA A 1194 22.81 -22.67 3.05
C ALA A 1194 22.62 -24.14 2.64
N ALA A 1195 22.56 -24.39 1.34
CA ALA A 1195 22.51 -25.73 0.75
C ALA A 1195 23.59 -25.85 -0.32
N PHE A 1196 24.19 -27.02 -0.54
CA PHE A 1196 24.95 -27.26 -1.77
C PHE A 1196 24.84 -28.71 -2.29
N GLY A 1197 24.26 -28.84 -3.48
CA GLY A 1197 24.30 -30.08 -4.28
C GLY A 1197 23.03 -30.93 -4.29
N SER A 1198 22.85 -31.83 -5.26
CA SER A 1198 23.58 -31.91 -6.53
C SER A 1198 22.81 -32.74 -7.58
N ILE A 1199 22.97 -32.43 -8.87
CA ILE A 1199 22.21 -33.07 -9.97
C ILE A 1199 23.11 -33.93 -10.86
N ARG A 1200 23.05 -35.27 -10.64
CA ARG A 1200 23.21 -36.36 -11.64
C ARG A 1200 24.57 -36.38 -12.43
N PRO A 1201 24.85 -37.33 -13.38
CA PRO A 1201 24.05 -38.42 -13.95
C PRO A 1201 24.75 -39.81 -14.01
N GLY A 1202 24.03 -40.82 -14.53
CA GLY A 1202 24.58 -42.12 -14.95
C GLY A 1202 23.55 -43.25 -14.83
N ALA A 1203 23.41 -44.12 -15.83
CA ALA A 1203 22.37 -45.16 -15.85
C ALA A 1203 22.92 -46.56 -16.21
N ALA A 1204 22.51 -47.59 -15.48
CA ALA A 1204 22.70 -49.00 -15.83
C ALA A 1204 21.55 -49.87 -15.27
N ARG A 1205 21.16 -50.87 -16.07
CA ARG A 1205 19.93 -51.69 -15.97
C ARG A 1205 19.81 -52.64 -14.75
N ALA A 1206 18.53 -52.80 -14.36
CA ALA A 1206 17.82 -54.06 -14.05
C ALA A 1206 18.04 -54.81 -12.72
N GLY A 1207 16.91 -55.06 -12.05
CA GLY A 1207 16.67 -56.02 -10.98
C GLY A 1207 15.19 -55.90 -10.57
N PHE A 1208 14.49 -57.03 -10.43
CA PHE A 1208 13.21 -57.12 -9.70
C PHE A 1208 13.53 -57.57 -8.26
N ASP A 1209 12.84 -57.03 -7.27
CA ASP A 1209 11.99 -57.74 -6.29
C ASP A 1209 11.54 -56.73 -5.21
N ASP A 1210 10.58 -57.13 -4.36
CA ASP A 1210 9.78 -56.24 -3.50
C ASP A 1210 10.32 -56.06 -2.05
N GLU A 1211 9.59 -55.24 -1.29
CA GLU A 1211 9.47 -55.16 0.20
C GLU A 1211 10.43 -54.29 1.05
N GLU A 1212 9.81 -53.72 2.11
CA GLU A 1212 10.32 -53.06 3.33
C GLU A 1212 11.09 -51.72 3.23
N GLU A 1213 10.38 -50.61 3.51
CA GLU A 1213 10.95 -49.36 4.05
C GLU A 1213 10.92 -49.39 5.59
N ASP A 1214 12.05 -49.16 6.25
CA ASP A 1214 12.16 -49.02 7.71
C ASP A 1214 12.63 -47.60 8.07
N GLU A 1215 11.96 -46.93 9.01
CA GLU A 1215 12.35 -45.60 9.52
C GLU A 1215 13.50 -45.74 10.54
N ASP A 1216 14.62 -45.00 10.40
CA ASP A 1216 15.39 -44.57 11.58
C ASP A 1216 16.09 -43.21 11.36
N SER A 1217 16.43 -42.52 12.46
CA SER A 1217 16.22 -41.06 12.52
C SER A 1217 17.24 -40.24 13.33
N SER A 1218 17.21 -38.91 13.08
CA SER A 1218 17.86 -37.83 13.85
C SER A 1218 19.40 -37.72 13.73
N ALA A 1219 20.07 -36.57 13.90
CA ALA A 1219 19.65 -35.18 14.15
C ALA A 1219 20.68 -34.21 13.52
N GLY A 1220 20.43 -32.90 13.32
CA GLY A 1220 19.22 -32.14 13.64
C GLY A 1220 19.25 -30.72 13.04
N THR A 1221 18.10 -30.06 13.00
CA THR A 1221 17.92 -28.69 12.47
C THR A 1221 16.83 -27.98 13.26
N THR A 1222 17.17 -26.91 13.99
CA THR A 1222 16.20 -26.05 14.69
C THR A 1222 15.78 -24.88 13.81
N THR A 1223 14.99 -25.19 12.77
CA THR A 1223 14.07 -24.22 12.16
C THR A 1223 12.92 -23.91 13.12
N THR A 1224 12.20 -22.81 12.90
CA THR A 1224 10.91 -22.57 13.55
C THR A 1224 9.93 -23.71 13.24
N ASN A 1225 9.28 -24.26 14.27
CA ASN A 1225 8.39 -25.42 14.21
C ASN A 1225 7.01 -25.13 13.59
N GLY A 1226 6.98 -24.46 12.43
CA GLY A 1226 5.76 -24.16 11.68
C GLY A 1226 5.57 -25.10 10.50
N GLN A 1227 4.33 -25.58 10.32
CA GLN A 1227 3.92 -26.37 9.15
C GLN A 1227 3.99 -25.51 7.88
N LYS A 1228 4.48 -26.08 6.76
CA LYS A 1228 4.62 -25.33 5.50
C LYS A 1228 3.49 -25.63 4.49
N VAL A 1229 3.04 -24.59 3.81
CA VAL A 1229 2.18 -24.63 2.61
C VAL A 1229 2.98 -24.06 1.44
N GLU A 1230 3.04 -24.78 0.33
CA GLU A 1230 3.70 -24.35 -0.91
C GLU A 1230 2.78 -24.56 -2.12
N LEU A 1231 2.89 -23.68 -3.11
CA LEU A 1231 2.38 -23.90 -4.46
C LEU A 1231 3.55 -24.30 -5.37
N ARG A 1232 3.49 -25.49 -5.97
CA ARG A 1232 4.48 -25.98 -6.92
C ARG A 1232 3.83 -26.18 -8.29
N GLU A 1233 4.54 -25.84 -9.36
CA GLU A 1233 4.11 -26.11 -10.74
C GLU A 1233 4.99 -27.22 -11.33
N GLY A 1234 4.38 -28.19 -12.01
CA GLY A 1234 5.10 -29.37 -12.51
C GLY A 1234 4.22 -30.36 -13.26
N GLU A 1235 4.77 -31.54 -13.58
CA GLU A 1235 4.05 -32.65 -14.22
C GLU A 1235 2.82 -33.06 -13.39
N ILE A 1236 1.68 -33.26 -14.06
CA ILE A 1236 0.43 -33.71 -13.42
C ILE A 1236 0.66 -35.02 -12.66
N SER A 1237 0.44 -35.00 -11.35
CA SER A 1237 0.62 -36.19 -10.50
C SER A 1237 -0.51 -37.21 -10.69
N LEU A 1238 -0.23 -38.50 -10.40
CA LEU A 1238 -1.22 -39.58 -10.53
C LEU A 1238 -2.51 -39.31 -9.75
N GLU A 1239 -2.43 -38.70 -8.57
CA GLU A 1239 -3.61 -38.32 -7.78
C GLU A 1239 -4.44 -37.21 -8.42
N GLN A 1240 -3.81 -36.26 -9.13
CA GLN A 1240 -4.56 -35.26 -9.92
C GLN A 1240 -5.23 -35.90 -11.13
N ALA A 1241 -4.57 -36.85 -11.80
CA ALA A 1241 -5.20 -37.67 -12.84
C ALA A 1241 -6.37 -38.51 -12.29
N ARG A 1242 -6.25 -39.06 -11.08
CA ARG A 1242 -7.32 -39.79 -10.37
C ARG A 1242 -8.53 -38.89 -10.07
N ARG A 1243 -8.30 -37.68 -9.54
CA ARG A 1243 -9.32 -36.67 -9.28
C ARG A 1243 -10.04 -36.22 -10.58
N ILE A 1244 -9.30 -35.94 -11.65
CA ILE A 1244 -9.86 -35.68 -12.99
C ILE A 1244 -10.73 -36.86 -13.46
N THR A 1245 -10.26 -38.09 -13.26
CA THR A 1245 -10.95 -39.33 -13.68
C THR A 1245 -12.26 -39.54 -12.92
N MET A 1246 -12.22 -39.40 -11.60
CA MET A 1246 -13.37 -39.59 -10.71
C MET A 1246 -14.42 -38.47 -10.87
N GLN A 1247 -14.00 -37.21 -11.01
CA GLN A 1247 -14.91 -36.10 -11.29
C GLN A 1247 -15.56 -36.19 -12.67
N SER A 1248 -14.84 -36.73 -13.66
CA SER A 1248 -15.40 -37.03 -14.99
C SER A 1248 -16.48 -38.12 -14.92
N ALA A 1249 -16.26 -39.18 -14.15
CA ALA A 1249 -17.27 -40.22 -13.93
C ALA A 1249 -18.56 -39.66 -13.30
N TRP A 1250 -18.44 -38.95 -12.17
CA TRP A 1250 -19.60 -38.35 -11.49
C TRP A 1250 -20.41 -37.41 -12.39
N ARG A 1251 -19.75 -36.59 -13.22
CA ARG A 1251 -20.43 -35.67 -14.15
C ARG A 1251 -21.23 -36.39 -15.25
N SER A 1252 -20.82 -37.60 -15.66
CA SER A 1252 -21.53 -38.40 -16.67
C SER A 1252 -22.65 -39.30 -16.12
N PHE A 1253 -22.81 -39.43 -14.80
CA PHE A 1253 -24.05 -40.01 -14.23
C PHE A 1253 -25.27 -39.08 -14.35
N ARG A 1254 -25.09 -37.86 -14.88
CA ARG A 1254 -26.11 -36.82 -15.02
C ARG A 1254 -26.53 -36.53 -16.48
N SER A 1255 -25.91 -37.19 -17.47
CA SER A 1255 -26.09 -36.94 -18.92
C SER A 1255 -26.88 -38.04 -19.63
#